data_AF-A0A5C5SUG0-F1
#
_entry.id   AF-A0A5C5SUG0-F1
#
_cell.length_a   1.000
_cell.length_b   1.000
_cell.length_c   1.000
_cell.angle_alpha   90.00
_cell.angle_beta   90.00
_cell.angle_gamma   90.00
#
_symmetry.space_group_name_H-M   'P 1'
#
loop_
_entity.id
_entity.type
_entity.pdbx_description
1 polymer ?
#
loop_
_entity_poly.entity_id
_entity_poly.type
_entity_poly.pdbx_seq_one_letter_code
_entity_poly.pdbx_strand_id
1 'polypeptide(L)'
;MEMRIDNPIWLWFCLPALLYFGVIAIKTWPASSLLYRTVYGLRVAAVALLIFALTDPALYRAEKQEQIIFLMDRSASMAGLETDMSTTINEAISKKENNQLAGVYTFAEDFQALVPISKDQQPLPVDVGINQNKHTNIAQALELAANSGNKDLATRIVLLTDGNETQGSALESLERLQSERLQVDVFPLKQQAEADAAISRFETPERAFLGEAQAFSVTIQAEAETAARLVFSVNDREFDQKEIFLSAGNNAFSYSYPAEEEGLVKYEARIEVAEDAFLENNELASITDIGGTPEVLVVSGEEQSPIPSMLDTQRINVSEMPAPKLPQNLSSILGYDAIIFDNVPATSLGEQQMKVIEQAVKQFGLGFMMVGGDQSYGLGGYFKTPIEQLLPVEMEVKGKHELPSLGLIIVMDRSGSMAGGKMELAKEAAARSIELLRKDDTVGVIAFDDRPWEIVPTEKLSDPKEATDKILAVTPGGGTEIYKSLEEAYNQLEGLELQRKHIILLTDGQSATTKDYGALIEEGIESNVTLSTVSIGQDADKSLLEGLAESGNGRFYDVTDATTIPAILSRETIMMSRTYIVDEPFYPTVYASKWDPLFAEGVPQMNTYIATTAKGTASVALESEEEDPVLTTWNYGLGKSIAYTSGSGAWSGGFQSWENWPAFWNRSVSELLPAFEEVPFSVTKKAQGVYTVEDPSHLSAILDVTVVDEKGEELPIQIQPIAPGKVEVMLDAEPGLVFFSISNETGAAYKTGLTVPYGDEYRIDEPNMAMLTTIAERTGGTLVDSLEGAFRDIPYESGTKEPIRQQLLLAAMILFFMDITLRRFGLRLPKKPPKKVEEAETVPQTVEQLIKAKKRS
;
A
#
# COMPACT_ATOMS: atom_id res chain seq x y z
N MET A 1 19.19 42.44 31.96
CA MET A 1 20.23 41.44 31.65
C MET A 1 20.76 40.94 32.96
N GLU A 2 20.41 39.72 33.31
CA GLU A 2 20.99 39.03 34.46
C GLU A 2 22.05 38.06 33.96
N MET A 3 23.15 37.91 34.69
CA MET A 3 24.19 36.93 34.35
C MET A 3 23.92 35.67 35.17
N ARG A 4 23.62 34.57 34.49
CA ARG A 4 23.43 33.25 35.12
C ARG A 4 24.64 32.36 34.82
N ILE A 5 24.97 31.51 35.78
CA ILE A 5 26.09 30.58 35.71
C ILE A 5 25.53 29.18 35.93
N ASP A 6 25.52 28.35 34.89
CA ASP A 6 24.90 27.03 34.95
C ASP A 6 25.77 26.02 35.75
N ASN A 7 27.10 26.21 35.75
CA ASN A 7 28.03 25.33 36.47
C ASN A 7 28.96 26.10 37.44
N PRO A 8 28.44 26.56 38.59
CA PRO A 8 29.23 27.36 39.55
C PRO A 8 30.39 26.58 40.18
N ILE A 9 30.39 25.24 40.11
CA ILE A 9 31.43 24.39 40.69
C ILE A 9 32.82 24.64 40.08
N TRP A 10 32.89 25.11 38.83
CA TRP A 10 34.17 25.43 38.19
C TRP A 10 34.86 26.68 38.78
N LEU A 11 34.12 27.53 39.52
CA LEU A 11 34.73 28.67 40.23
C LEU A 11 35.72 28.22 41.31
N TRP A 12 35.65 26.97 41.78
CA TRP A 12 36.61 26.43 42.74
C TRP A 12 38.04 26.37 42.17
N PHE A 13 38.22 26.35 40.84
CA PHE A 13 39.54 26.46 40.20
C PHE A 13 40.21 27.83 40.41
N CYS A 14 39.48 28.85 40.86
CA CYS A 14 40.07 30.12 41.28
C CYS A 14 41.01 29.95 42.47
N LEU A 15 40.75 29.02 43.40
CA LEU A 15 41.60 28.80 44.59
C LEU A 15 43.02 28.30 44.24
N PRO A 16 43.21 27.20 43.47
CA PRO A 16 44.54 26.76 43.08
C PRO A 16 45.23 27.77 42.17
N ALA A 17 44.48 28.49 41.31
CA ALA A 17 45.03 29.55 40.49
C ALA A 17 45.58 30.71 41.35
N LEU A 18 44.79 31.20 42.32
CA LEU A 18 45.20 32.26 43.24
C LEU A 18 46.42 31.85 44.09
N LEU A 19 46.48 30.60 44.53
CA LEU A 19 47.62 30.09 45.29
C LEU A 19 48.89 30.02 44.42
N TYR A 20 48.79 29.48 43.21
CA TYR A 20 49.91 29.40 42.27
C TYR A 20 50.45 30.80 41.89
N PHE A 21 49.56 31.70 41.49
CA PHE A 21 49.91 33.07 41.14
C PHE A 21 50.42 33.83 42.37
N GLY A 22 49.76 33.75 43.52
CA GLY A 22 50.17 34.41 44.76
C GLY A 22 51.58 34.03 45.24
N VAL A 23 51.93 32.74 45.20
CA VAL A 23 53.28 32.27 45.56
C VAL A 23 54.35 32.80 44.59
N ILE A 24 54.06 32.78 43.28
CA ILE A 24 54.97 33.31 42.25
C ILE A 24 55.15 34.81 42.40
N ALA A 25 54.06 35.54 42.65
CA ALA A 25 54.06 36.96 42.93
C ALA A 25 55.02 37.29 44.08
N ILE A 26 54.81 36.69 45.26
CA ILE A 26 55.63 36.95 46.46
C ILE A 26 57.12 36.67 46.20
N LYS A 27 57.44 35.61 45.45
CA LYS A 27 58.82 35.20 45.16
C LYS A 27 59.53 36.08 44.13
N THR A 28 58.81 36.72 43.22
CA THR A 28 59.39 37.42 42.05
C THR A 28 59.16 38.92 42.03
N TRP A 29 58.29 39.47 42.89
CA TRP A 29 57.94 40.90 42.93
C TRP A 29 59.10 41.87 43.21
N PRO A 30 60.02 41.61 44.18
CA PRO A 30 60.98 42.61 44.63
C PRO A 30 62.04 43.02 43.57
N ALA A 31 62.21 42.22 42.50
CA ALA A 31 63.21 42.45 41.44
C ALA A 31 62.62 42.43 40.01
N SER A 32 61.31 42.61 39.86
CA SER A 32 60.62 42.47 38.56
C SER A 32 60.66 43.74 37.70
N SER A 33 60.92 43.59 36.40
CA SER A 33 60.79 44.67 35.41
C SER A 33 59.32 45.02 35.13
N LEU A 34 59.06 46.23 34.62
CA LEU A 34 57.70 46.67 34.24
C LEU A 34 57.05 45.71 33.20
N LEU A 35 57.88 45.11 32.35
CA LEU A 35 57.46 44.10 31.38
C LEU A 35 56.99 42.81 32.04
N TYR A 36 57.69 42.36 33.08
CA TYR A 36 57.29 41.16 33.82
C TYR A 36 55.93 41.36 34.50
N ARG A 37 55.68 42.54 35.09
CA ARG A 37 54.40 42.85 35.76
C ARG A 37 53.23 42.89 34.79
N THR A 38 53.44 43.45 33.60
CA THR A 38 52.40 43.51 32.54
C THR A 38 52.08 42.12 31.99
N VAL A 39 53.10 41.32 31.66
CA VAL A 39 52.94 39.91 31.24
C VAL A 39 52.23 39.07 32.32
N TYR A 40 52.64 39.23 33.58
CA TYR A 40 52.02 38.52 34.70
C TYR A 40 50.53 38.88 34.86
N GLY A 41 50.18 40.17 34.76
CA GLY A 41 48.79 40.63 34.81
C GLY A 41 47.93 40.07 33.67
N LEU A 42 48.45 40.08 32.43
CA LEU A 42 47.76 39.49 31.27
C LEU A 42 47.49 37.99 31.45
N ARG A 43 48.44 37.27 32.04
CA ARG A 43 48.32 35.83 32.31
C ARG A 43 47.29 35.51 33.38
N VAL A 44 47.26 36.27 34.48
CA VAL A 44 46.24 36.13 35.52
C VAL A 44 44.85 36.41 34.94
N ALA A 45 44.72 37.46 34.12
CA ALA A 45 43.47 37.80 33.44
C ALA A 45 43.03 36.70 32.45
N ALA A 46 43.95 36.16 31.65
CA ALA A 46 43.64 35.07 30.72
C ALA A 46 43.16 33.80 31.45
N VAL A 47 43.84 33.39 32.52
CA VAL A 47 43.43 32.24 33.34
C VAL A 47 42.09 32.49 34.03
N ALA A 48 41.85 33.70 34.54
CA ALA A 48 40.56 34.06 35.14
C ALA A 48 39.42 33.98 34.11
N LEU A 49 39.62 34.46 32.87
CA LEU A 49 38.65 34.33 31.79
C LEU A 49 38.41 32.88 31.38
N LEU A 50 39.45 32.02 31.37
CA LEU A 50 39.29 30.59 31.09
C LEU A 50 38.49 29.88 32.18
N ILE A 51 38.77 30.16 33.46
CA ILE A 51 38.01 29.62 34.58
C ILE A 51 36.56 30.09 34.52
N PHE A 52 36.33 31.37 34.19
CA PHE A 52 34.99 31.92 34.02
C PHE A 52 34.27 31.34 32.79
N ALA A 53 34.98 31.03 31.70
CA ALA A 53 34.40 30.35 30.55
C ALA A 53 34.00 28.90 30.85
N LEU A 54 34.66 28.23 31.80
CA LEU A 54 34.29 26.87 32.25
C LEU A 54 32.98 26.83 33.03
N THR A 55 32.55 27.95 33.63
CA THR A 55 31.30 27.99 34.41
C THR A 55 30.05 28.09 33.53
N ASP A 56 30.23 28.12 32.21
CA ASP A 56 29.21 28.34 31.18
C ASP A 56 28.29 29.55 31.46
N PRO A 57 28.86 30.76 31.50
CA PRO A 57 28.10 31.97 31.80
C PRO A 57 27.18 32.33 30.62
N ALA A 58 25.92 32.61 30.95
CA ALA A 58 24.90 33.05 30.01
C ALA A 58 24.31 34.41 30.44
N LEU A 59 24.04 35.27 29.46
CA LEU A 59 23.27 36.49 29.65
C LEU A 59 21.78 36.17 29.44
N TYR A 60 20.98 36.37 30.48
CA TYR A 60 19.53 36.28 30.40
C TYR A 60 18.96 37.63 29.96
N ARG A 61 18.30 37.64 28.80
CA ARG A 61 17.53 38.78 28.31
C ARG A 61 16.05 38.41 28.39
N ALA A 62 15.35 39.02 29.35
CA ALA A 62 13.90 38.93 29.42
C ALA A 62 13.29 39.45 28.10
N GLU A 63 12.48 38.61 27.46
CA GLU A 63 11.68 38.95 26.30
C GLU A 63 10.25 39.18 26.75
N LYS A 64 9.56 40.14 26.12
CA LYS A 64 8.13 40.39 26.40
C LYS A 64 7.20 39.65 25.44
N GLN A 65 7.79 38.83 24.56
CA GLN A 65 7.03 38.14 23.53
C GLN A 65 6.45 36.85 24.09
N GLU A 66 5.23 36.52 23.67
CA GLU A 66 4.52 35.31 24.04
C GLU A 66 4.12 34.56 22.77
N GLN A 67 3.96 33.24 22.88
CA GLN A 67 3.61 32.39 21.76
C GLN A 67 2.31 31.65 22.03
N ILE A 68 1.36 31.76 21.11
CA ILE A 68 0.07 31.06 21.14
C ILE A 68 0.00 30.13 19.94
N ILE A 69 -0.27 28.85 20.20
CA ILE A 69 -0.41 27.81 19.17
C ILE A 69 -1.83 27.27 19.25
N PHE A 70 -2.59 27.36 18.17
CA PHE A 70 -3.89 26.70 18.04
C PHE A 70 -3.70 25.32 17.41
N LEU A 71 -4.24 24.28 18.04
CA LEU A 71 -4.29 22.91 17.52
C LEU A 71 -5.73 22.57 17.22
N MET A 72 -6.01 22.40 15.93
CA MET A 72 -7.33 22.09 15.40
C MET A 72 -7.42 20.61 15.05
N ASP A 73 -8.24 19.88 15.79
CA ASP A 73 -8.57 18.50 15.46
C ASP A 73 -9.39 18.44 14.16
N ARG A 74 -9.02 17.55 13.25
CA ARG A 74 -9.67 17.31 11.95
C ARG A 74 -9.99 15.84 11.74
N SER A 75 -10.05 15.07 12.81
CA SER A 75 -10.53 13.70 12.75
C SER A 75 -11.96 13.63 12.19
N ALA A 76 -12.39 12.43 11.81
CA ALA A 76 -13.73 12.23 11.26
C ALA A 76 -14.84 12.64 12.24
N SER A 77 -14.63 12.52 13.55
CA SER A 77 -15.61 12.97 14.56
C SER A 77 -15.85 14.49 14.53
N MET A 78 -14.87 15.26 14.04
CA MET A 78 -14.93 16.72 13.92
C MET A 78 -15.44 17.20 12.55
N ALA A 79 -15.89 16.29 11.68
CA ALA A 79 -16.39 16.62 10.35
C ALA A 79 -17.51 17.68 10.41
N GLY A 80 -17.44 18.69 9.54
CA GLY A 80 -18.41 19.78 9.49
C GLY A 80 -18.13 20.95 10.44
N LEU A 81 -17.28 20.79 11.47
CA LEU A 81 -16.90 21.87 12.38
C LEU A 81 -15.72 22.73 11.89
N GLU A 82 -15.07 22.35 10.79
CA GLU A 82 -13.86 23.02 10.28
C GLU A 82 -14.06 24.51 9.97
N THR A 83 -15.21 24.85 9.38
CA THR A 83 -15.53 26.25 9.04
C THR A 83 -15.78 27.08 10.30
N ASP A 84 -16.43 26.50 11.30
CA ASP A 84 -16.69 27.16 12.57
C ASP A 84 -15.40 27.33 13.39
N MET A 85 -14.54 26.30 13.43
CA MET A 85 -13.23 26.36 14.06
C MET A 85 -12.35 27.43 13.42
N SER A 86 -12.22 27.43 12.09
CA SER A 86 -11.39 28.39 11.38
C SER A 86 -11.91 29.84 11.51
N THR A 87 -13.23 30.03 11.52
CA THR A 87 -13.84 31.35 11.76
C THR A 87 -13.55 31.82 13.19
N THR A 88 -13.76 30.97 14.19
CA THR A 88 -13.53 31.30 15.60
C THR A 88 -12.05 31.59 15.88
N ILE A 89 -11.13 30.82 15.27
CA ILE A 89 -9.68 31.06 15.39
C ILE A 89 -9.29 32.38 14.73
N ASN A 90 -9.80 32.68 13.53
CA ASN A 90 -9.53 33.96 12.85
C ASN A 90 -10.02 35.16 13.70
N GLU A 91 -11.21 35.05 14.29
CA GLU A 91 -11.74 36.07 15.20
C GLU A 91 -10.86 36.23 16.45
N ALA A 92 -10.37 35.14 17.04
CA ALA A 92 -9.44 35.20 18.16
C ALA A 92 -8.12 35.88 17.77
N ILE A 93 -7.50 35.46 16.65
CA ILE A 93 -6.23 36.03 16.14
C ILE A 93 -6.36 37.52 15.82
N SER A 94 -7.55 38.00 15.46
CA SER A 94 -7.81 39.42 15.21
C SER A 94 -7.59 40.30 16.45
N LYS A 95 -7.72 39.73 17.66
CA LYS A 95 -7.58 40.41 18.96
C LYS A 95 -6.17 40.33 19.56
N LYS A 96 -5.21 39.74 18.83
CA LYS A 96 -3.83 39.53 19.28
C LYS A 96 -3.09 40.84 19.58
N GLU A 97 -2.30 40.87 20.65
CA GLU A 97 -1.43 41.99 20.97
C GLU A 97 -0.12 42.01 20.15
N ASN A 98 0.54 43.18 20.03
CA ASN A 98 1.75 43.35 19.21
C ASN A 98 2.98 42.54 19.69
N ASN A 99 2.98 42.09 20.95
CA ASN A 99 4.02 41.26 21.54
C ASN A 99 3.72 39.75 21.39
N GLN A 100 2.54 39.37 20.95
CA GLN A 100 2.12 37.96 20.86
C GLN A 100 2.39 37.41 19.45
N LEU A 101 2.76 36.14 19.38
CA LEU A 101 2.93 35.36 18.16
C LEU A 101 1.78 34.34 18.10
N ALA A 102 1.22 34.11 16.92
CA ALA A 102 0.17 33.11 16.74
C ALA A 102 0.56 32.17 15.60
N GLY A 103 0.33 30.87 15.80
CA GLY A 103 0.42 29.84 14.76
C GLY A 103 -0.79 28.92 14.85
N VAL A 104 -1.18 28.34 13.71
CA VAL A 104 -2.31 27.41 13.63
C VAL A 104 -1.83 26.14 12.98
N TYR A 105 -2.02 25.04 13.69
CA TYR A 105 -1.73 23.69 13.23
C TYR A 105 -2.99 22.87 13.31
N THR A 106 -3.04 21.85 12.48
CA THR A 106 -4.10 20.86 12.50
C THR A 106 -3.51 19.48 12.71
N PHE A 107 -4.30 18.61 13.34
CA PHE A 107 -3.93 17.23 13.55
C PHE A 107 -5.14 16.30 13.37
N ALA A 108 -4.85 15.07 12.96
CA ALA A 108 -5.73 13.91 13.04
C ALA A 108 -4.81 12.69 13.26
N GLU A 109 -4.57 11.89 12.22
CA GLU A 109 -3.47 10.92 12.18
C GLU A 109 -2.13 11.59 11.85
N ASP A 110 -2.16 12.63 11.00
CA ASP A 110 -1.03 13.46 10.64
C ASP A 110 -1.03 14.82 11.34
N PHE A 111 0.10 15.53 11.30
CA PHE A 111 0.26 16.86 11.88
C PHE A 111 0.71 17.85 10.81
N GLN A 112 -0.08 18.89 10.57
CA GLN A 112 0.16 19.86 9.51
C GLN A 112 0.12 21.31 10.02
N ALA A 113 1.07 22.13 9.57
CA ALA A 113 1.08 23.56 9.82
C ALA A 113 0.22 24.29 8.77
N LEU A 114 -0.85 24.95 9.21
CA LEU A 114 -1.67 25.80 8.33
C LEU A 114 -1.09 27.21 8.24
N VAL A 115 -0.77 27.78 9.40
CA VAL A 115 -0.17 29.12 9.52
C VAL A 115 1.06 29.01 10.43
N PRO A 116 2.27 29.31 9.94
CA PRO A 116 3.47 29.29 10.76
C PRO A 116 3.40 30.37 11.84
N ILE A 117 4.03 30.11 12.98
CA ILE A 117 4.08 31.04 14.11
C ILE A 117 4.69 32.36 13.66
N SER A 118 3.87 33.43 13.64
CA SER A 118 4.32 34.73 13.17
C SER A 118 3.64 35.91 13.85
N LYS A 119 4.20 37.10 13.62
CA LYS A 119 3.59 38.36 14.07
C LYS A 119 2.46 38.80 13.15
N ASP A 120 2.58 38.50 11.86
CA ASP A 120 1.67 38.97 10.83
C ASP A 120 0.39 38.14 10.83
N GLN A 121 -0.73 38.80 10.53
CA GLN A 121 -2.00 38.09 10.35
C GLN A 121 -2.02 37.49 8.94
N GLN A 122 -2.09 36.17 8.87
CA GLN A 122 -2.34 35.43 7.65
C GLN A 122 -3.74 34.82 7.73
N PRO A 123 -4.57 34.93 6.67
CA PRO A 123 -5.86 34.28 6.65
C PRO A 123 -5.68 32.77 6.63
N LEU A 124 -6.50 32.05 7.41
CA LEU A 124 -6.54 30.59 7.34
C LEU A 124 -7.02 30.13 5.95
N PRO A 125 -6.37 29.12 5.36
CA PRO A 125 -6.88 28.49 4.14
C PRO A 125 -8.25 27.87 4.43
N VAL A 126 -9.23 28.15 3.56
CA VAL A 126 -10.62 27.68 3.69
C VAL A 126 -10.76 26.20 3.30
N ASP A 127 -9.80 25.68 2.54
CA ASP A 127 -9.86 24.34 1.97
C ASP A 127 -8.46 23.70 2.05
N VAL A 128 -8.30 22.73 2.94
CA VAL A 128 -7.06 22.00 3.15
C VAL A 128 -7.38 20.54 2.91
N GLY A 129 -6.78 19.93 1.87
CA GLY A 129 -7.10 18.58 1.45
C GLY A 129 -7.14 17.56 2.60
N ILE A 130 -8.12 16.67 2.55
CA ILE A 130 -8.36 15.61 3.53
C ILE A 130 -7.57 14.39 3.06
N ASN A 131 -6.45 14.07 3.71
CA ASN A 131 -5.67 12.90 3.34
C ASN A 131 -5.83 11.75 4.35
N GLN A 132 -5.95 12.01 5.67
CA GLN A 132 -6.02 10.98 6.72
C GLN A 132 -6.74 11.47 7.99
N ASN A 133 -8.06 11.27 8.08
CA ASN A 133 -8.89 11.68 9.23
C ASN A 133 -9.46 10.49 10.03
N LYS A 134 -8.92 9.28 9.84
CA LYS A 134 -9.45 8.04 10.44
C LYS A 134 -9.10 7.85 11.92
N HIS A 135 -8.14 8.62 12.43
CA HIS A 135 -7.66 8.53 13.81
C HIS A 135 -7.40 9.93 14.40
N THR A 136 -7.40 10.00 15.72
CA THR A 136 -7.12 11.18 16.54
C THR A 136 -5.91 10.91 17.41
N ASN A 137 -4.78 11.59 17.14
CA ASN A 137 -3.53 11.45 17.89
C ASN A 137 -3.14 12.74 18.63
N ILE A 138 -3.81 13.01 19.75
CA ILE A 138 -3.58 14.20 20.58
C ILE A 138 -2.16 14.20 21.15
N ALA A 139 -1.65 13.03 21.54
CA ALA A 139 -0.31 12.81 22.04
C ALA A 139 0.77 13.40 21.13
N GLN A 140 0.79 12.97 19.87
CA GLN A 140 1.75 13.41 18.88
C GLN A 140 1.55 14.90 18.55
N ALA A 141 0.30 15.36 18.45
CA ALA A 141 -0.02 16.75 18.18
C ALA A 141 0.56 17.68 19.26
N LEU A 142 0.40 17.36 20.54
CA LEU A 142 0.96 18.13 21.66
C LEU A 142 2.49 18.15 21.62
N GLU A 143 3.14 17.03 21.32
CA GLU A 143 4.60 16.94 21.23
C GLU A 143 5.18 17.75 20.08
N LEU A 144 4.57 17.68 18.90
CA LEU A 144 5.00 18.42 17.72
C LEU A 144 4.73 19.91 17.89
N ALA A 145 3.59 20.29 18.47
CA ALA A 145 3.26 21.67 18.79
C ALA A 145 4.22 22.29 19.80
N ALA A 146 4.55 21.58 20.88
CA ALA A 146 5.50 22.06 21.87
C ALA A 146 6.92 22.25 21.29
N ASN A 147 7.27 21.49 20.24
CA ASN A 147 8.57 21.57 19.57
C ASN A 147 8.60 22.51 18.35
N SER A 148 7.46 22.94 17.82
CA SER A 148 7.40 23.86 16.67
C SER A 148 7.70 25.31 17.03
N GLY A 149 7.53 25.65 18.32
CA GLY A 149 7.78 26.97 18.89
C GLY A 149 9.21 27.30 19.29
N ASN A 150 9.43 28.57 19.65
CA ASN A 150 10.67 28.98 20.32
C ASN A 150 10.61 28.62 21.81
N LYS A 151 11.47 27.68 22.23
CA LYS A 151 11.56 27.19 23.62
C LYS A 151 11.95 28.26 24.66
N ASP A 152 12.46 29.41 24.21
CA ASP A 152 12.78 30.54 25.07
C ASP A 152 11.56 31.42 25.40
N LEU A 153 10.45 31.28 24.67
CA LEU A 153 9.21 32.03 24.86
C LEU A 153 8.19 31.26 25.70
N ALA A 154 7.45 31.98 26.54
CA ALA A 154 6.25 31.48 27.19
C ALA A 154 5.24 31.06 26.12
N THR A 155 4.83 29.79 26.15
CA THR A 155 4.00 29.19 25.12
C THR A 155 2.69 28.69 25.70
N ARG A 156 1.58 29.10 25.09
CA ARG A 156 0.25 28.53 25.31
C ARG A 156 -0.19 27.74 24.09
N ILE A 157 -0.59 26.51 24.30
CA ILE A 157 -1.28 25.69 23.30
C ILE A 157 -2.76 25.78 23.61
N VAL A 158 -3.59 26.01 22.59
CA VAL A 158 -5.05 25.95 22.67
C VAL A 158 -5.48 24.75 21.83
N LEU A 159 -5.95 23.70 22.49
CA LEU A 159 -6.36 22.44 21.89
C LEU A 159 -7.88 22.46 21.64
N LEU A 160 -8.30 22.34 20.38
CA LEU A 160 -9.70 22.25 19.96
C LEU A 160 -9.97 20.81 19.53
N THR A 161 -10.75 20.06 20.33
CA THR A 161 -11.01 18.61 20.12
C THR A 161 -12.19 18.16 21.00
N ASP A 162 -12.78 17.01 20.71
CA ASP A 162 -13.72 16.29 21.59
C ASP A 162 -13.00 15.48 22.69
N GLY A 163 -11.69 15.26 22.56
CA GLY A 163 -10.86 14.52 23.51
C GLY A 163 -10.92 13.01 23.37
N ASN A 164 -11.54 12.48 22.32
CA ASN A 164 -11.62 11.05 22.05
C ASN A 164 -10.36 10.57 21.32
N GLU A 165 -9.24 10.46 22.04
CA GLU A 165 -7.99 9.96 21.46
C GLU A 165 -8.10 8.48 21.08
N THR A 166 -7.94 8.18 19.78
CA THR A 166 -7.97 6.81 19.24
C THR A 166 -6.57 6.25 19.00
N GLN A 167 -5.53 7.08 19.01
CA GLN A 167 -4.13 6.64 18.90
C GLN A 167 -3.21 7.41 19.85
N GLY A 168 -2.33 6.66 20.54
CA GLY A 168 -1.33 7.24 21.44
C GLY A 168 -1.82 7.39 22.88
N SER A 169 -1.11 8.20 23.65
CA SER A 169 -1.51 8.57 25.01
C SER A 169 -1.08 10.00 25.32
N ALA A 170 -2.03 10.93 25.28
CA ALA A 170 -1.77 12.34 25.55
C ALA A 170 -1.27 12.54 26.99
N LEU A 171 -1.81 11.77 27.95
CA LEU A 171 -1.43 11.88 29.35
C LEU A 171 0.03 11.48 29.61
N GLU A 172 0.52 10.41 28.98
CA GLU A 172 1.94 10.02 29.07
C GLU A 172 2.85 11.05 28.37
N SER A 173 2.42 11.55 27.21
CA SER A 173 3.16 12.57 26.46
C SER A 173 3.28 13.87 27.24
N LEU A 174 2.22 14.26 27.96
CA LEU A 174 2.23 15.43 28.84
C LEU A 174 3.24 15.32 29.99
N GLU A 175 3.50 14.13 30.52
CA GLU A 175 4.53 13.93 31.57
C GLU A 175 5.93 14.25 31.02
N ARG A 176 6.17 14.01 29.73
CA ARG A 176 7.42 14.37 29.05
C ARG A 176 7.52 15.88 28.75
N LEU A 177 6.37 16.53 28.57
CA LEU A 177 6.26 17.95 28.18
C LEU A 177 6.24 18.94 29.34
N GLN A 178 6.36 18.49 30.60
CA GLN A 178 6.45 19.34 31.81
C GLN A 178 7.75 20.18 31.90
N SER A 179 8.20 20.75 30.79
CA SER A 179 9.21 21.82 30.77
C SER A 179 8.60 23.16 31.23
N GLU A 180 9.40 24.00 31.89
CA GLU A 180 8.98 25.08 32.81
C GLU A 180 8.15 26.25 32.21
N ARG A 181 7.66 26.20 30.95
CA ARG A 181 7.01 27.37 30.29
C ARG A 181 5.87 27.05 29.31
N LEU A 182 5.23 25.88 29.44
CA LEU A 182 4.12 25.47 28.58
C LEU A 182 2.80 25.42 29.36
N GLN A 183 1.74 25.98 28.78
CA GLN A 183 0.36 25.89 29.26
C GLN A 183 -0.52 25.32 28.16
N VAL A 184 -1.41 24.36 28.45
CA VAL A 184 -2.37 23.84 27.48
C VAL A 184 -3.78 24.21 27.93
N ASP A 185 -4.41 25.11 27.20
CA ASP A 185 -5.83 25.41 27.32
C ASP A 185 -6.62 24.51 26.37
N VAL A 186 -7.83 24.12 26.76
CA VAL A 186 -8.65 23.18 25.99
C VAL A 186 -9.99 23.81 25.68
N PHE A 187 -10.37 23.81 24.41
CA PHE A 187 -11.66 24.23 23.92
C PHE A 187 -12.44 22.96 23.51
N PRO A 188 -13.34 22.45 24.39
CA PRO A 188 -14.07 21.23 24.12
C PRO A 188 -15.04 21.45 22.95
N LEU A 189 -14.98 20.57 21.96
CA LEU A 189 -15.92 20.55 20.85
C LEU A 189 -16.89 19.40 21.01
N LYS A 190 -18.15 19.62 20.59
CA LYS A 190 -19.14 18.58 20.37
C LYS A 190 -19.76 18.84 19.01
N GLN A 191 -19.77 17.83 18.15
CA GLN A 191 -20.54 17.88 16.93
C GLN A 191 -22.04 17.87 17.29
N GLN A 192 -22.80 18.87 16.84
CA GLN A 192 -24.26 18.87 16.97
C GLN A 192 -24.85 18.14 15.75
N ALA A 193 -24.71 16.81 15.71
CA ALA A 193 -25.46 16.00 14.75
C ALA A 193 -26.91 15.90 15.23
N GLU A 194 -27.88 16.43 14.47
CA GLU A 194 -29.30 16.38 14.87
C GLU A 194 -29.93 14.99 14.69
N ALA A 195 -29.34 14.14 13.84
CA ALA A 195 -29.74 12.75 13.63
C ALA A 195 -28.54 11.92 13.14
N ASP A 196 -28.03 11.04 13.98
CA ASP A 196 -27.04 10.02 13.63
C ASP A 196 -27.46 8.69 14.27
N ALA A 197 -27.32 7.59 13.53
CA ALA A 197 -27.51 6.25 14.04
C ALA A 197 -26.35 5.35 13.60
N ALA A 198 -25.88 4.47 14.48
CA ALA A 198 -24.73 3.62 14.20
C ALA A 198 -25.01 2.17 14.60
N ILE A 199 -24.62 1.20 13.75
CA ILE A 199 -24.69 -0.23 14.11
C ILE A 199 -23.45 -0.58 14.95
N SER A 200 -23.62 -0.53 16.27
CA SER A 200 -22.53 -0.86 17.21
C SER A 200 -22.22 -2.36 17.30
N ARG A 201 -23.19 -3.24 16.99
CA ARG A 201 -23.01 -4.69 17.06
C ARG A 201 -23.97 -5.41 16.10
N PHE A 202 -23.45 -6.34 15.32
CA PHE A 202 -24.23 -7.32 14.57
C PHE A 202 -23.59 -8.70 14.76
N GLU A 203 -24.37 -9.64 15.28
CA GLU A 203 -23.89 -11.00 15.55
C GLU A 203 -24.85 -12.04 14.99
N THR A 204 -24.27 -13.03 14.35
CA THR A 204 -24.89 -14.27 13.91
C THR A 204 -24.25 -15.45 14.66
N PRO A 205 -24.92 -16.63 14.71
CA PRO A 205 -24.29 -17.83 15.28
C PRO A 205 -22.99 -18.16 14.52
N GLU A 206 -21.94 -18.62 15.21
CA GLU A 206 -20.70 -19.04 14.54
C GLU A 206 -20.93 -20.25 13.61
N ARG A 207 -21.85 -21.13 14.01
CA ARG A 207 -22.28 -22.31 13.24
C ARG A 207 -23.79 -22.47 13.24
N ALA A 208 -24.33 -22.91 12.12
CA ALA A 208 -25.73 -23.30 11.97
C ALA A 208 -25.87 -24.52 11.05
N PHE A 209 -27.04 -25.14 11.05
CA PHE A 209 -27.38 -26.18 10.08
C PHE A 209 -28.32 -25.66 9.00
N LEU A 210 -28.28 -26.24 7.80
CA LEU A 210 -29.21 -25.89 6.73
C LEU A 210 -30.67 -26.02 7.20
N GLY A 211 -31.47 -24.98 6.95
CA GLY A 211 -32.86 -24.86 7.37
C GLY A 211 -33.08 -24.51 8.85
N GLU A 212 -32.01 -24.42 9.66
CA GLU A 212 -32.11 -23.94 11.03
C GLU A 212 -32.47 -22.45 11.07
N ALA A 213 -33.44 -22.09 11.91
CA ALA A 213 -33.80 -20.70 12.15
C ALA A 213 -32.77 -20.04 13.07
N GLN A 214 -31.80 -19.36 12.47
CA GLN A 214 -30.74 -18.65 13.15
C GLN A 214 -31.30 -17.40 13.85
N ALA A 215 -30.70 -17.02 14.98
CA ALA A 215 -31.04 -15.79 15.68
C ALA A 215 -29.95 -14.74 15.43
N PHE A 216 -30.31 -13.63 14.81
CA PHE A 216 -29.44 -12.48 14.60
C PHE A 216 -29.68 -11.46 15.70
N SER A 217 -28.60 -10.87 16.21
CA SER A 217 -28.66 -9.78 17.19
C SER A 217 -28.05 -8.53 16.60
N VAL A 218 -28.83 -7.45 16.50
CA VAL A 218 -28.38 -6.14 16.01
C VAL A 218 -28.54 -5.15 17.16
N THR A 219 -27.49 -4.39 17.47
CA THR A 219 -27.53 -3.25 18.40
C THR A 219 -27.22 -1.97 17.64
N ILE A 220 -28.15 -1.02 17.71
CA ILE A 220 -28.09 0.27 17.03
C ILE A 220 -28.06 1.37 18.08
N GLN A 221 -27.05 2.21 18.05
CA GLN A 221 -26.98 3.41 18.86
C GLN A 221 -27.54 4.59 18.07
N ALA A 222 -28.37 5.43 18.67
CA ALA A 222 -28.93 6.62 18.02
C ALA A 222 -28.78 7.84 18.92
N GLU A 223 -28.44 9.00 18.35
CA GLU A 223 -28.35 10.26 19.09
C GLU A 223 -29.73 10.79 19.49
N ALA A 224 -30.74 10.59 18.62
CA ALA A 224 -32.10 11.09 18.80
C ALA A 224 -33.16 10.05 18.39
N GLU A 225 -34.41 10.31 18.76
CA GLU A 225 -35.55 9.52 18.28
C GLU A 225 -35.74 9.71 16.77
N THR A 226 -35.56 8.66 15.98
CA THR A 226 -35.70 8.71 14.52
C THR A 226 -36.32 7.43 13.95
N ALA A 227 -36.92 7.55 12.77
CA ALA A 227 -37.40 6.40 12.02
C ALA A 227 -36.28 5.93 11.09
N ALA A 228 -36.04 4.62 11.06
CA ALA A 228 -34.98 4.03 10.25
C ALA A 228 -35.48 2.77 9.53
N ARG A 229 -34.80 2.41 8.44
CA ARG A 229 -35.02 1.15 7.72
C ARG A 229 -33.81 0.25 7.93
N LEU A 230 -34.02 -0.91 8.54
CA LEU A 230 -33.01 -1.94 8.72
C LEU A 230 -33.11 -2.96 7.59
N VAL A 231 -32.09 -3.01 6.74
CA VAL A 231 -31.97 -3.89 5.58
C VAL A 231 -31.00 -5.01 5.93
N PHE A 232 -31.35 -6.25 5.58
CA PHE A 232 -30.46 -7.39 5.73
C PHE A 232 -30.11 -7.98 4.36
N SER A 233 -28.84 -8.30 4.17
CA SER A 233 -28.35 -8.97 2.97
C SER A 233 -27.57 -10.24 3.31
N VAL A 234 -27.57 -11.18 2.35
CA VAL A 234 -26.82 -12.43 2.39
C VAL A 234 -25.99 -12.52 1.11
N ASN A 235 -24.67 -12.67 1.24
CA ASN A 235 -23.75 -12.69 0.09
C ASN A 235 -24.05 -11.57 -0.93
N ASP A 236 -24.19 -10.34 -0.43
CA ASP A 236 -24.51 -9.10 -1.17
C ASP A 236 -25.89 -9.07 -1.85
N ARG A 237 -26.81 -9.97 -1.48
CA ARG A 237 -28.21 -9.99 -1.93
C ARG A 237 -29.15 -9.65 -0.79
N GLU A 238 -29.91 -8.57 -0.94
CA GLU A 238 -30.94 -8.20 0.04
C GLU A 238 -32.02 -9.28 0.14
N PHE A 239 -32.29 -9.75 1.35
CA PHE A 239 -33.31 -10.79 1.59
C PHE A 239 -34.49 -10.28 2.44
N ASP A 240 -34.31 -9.26 3.27
CA ASP A 240 -35.40 -8.64 4.05
C ASP A 240 -35.12 -7.17 4.39
N GLN A 241 -36.18 -6.43 4.71
CA GLN A 241 -36.12 -5.04 5.17
C GLN A 241 -37.23 -4.75 6.19
N LYS A 242 -36.91 -4.00 7.25
CA LYS A 242 -37.86 -3.61 8.30
C LYS A 242 -37.81 -2.13 8.60
N GLU A 243 -38.99 -1.52 8.68
CA GLU A 243 -39.14 -0.20 9.29
C GLU A 243 -39.07 -0.34 10.81
N ILE A 244 -38.13 0.39 11.43
CA ILE A 244 -37.90 0.41 12.87
C ILE A 244 -37.95 1.85 13.38
N PHE A 245 -38.33 2.01 14.65
CA PHE A 245 -38.25 3.28 15.35
C PHE A 245 -37.14 3.18 16.40
N LEU A 246 -36.18 4.09 16.33
CA LEU A 246 -35.06 4.17 17.27
C LEU A 246 -35.40 5.16 18.39
N SER A 247 -35.06 4.79 19.61
CA SER A 247 -35.00 5.71 20.75
C SER A 247 -33.58 6.21 20.94
N ALA A 248 -33.40 7.40 21.52
CA ALA A 248 -32.07 7.90 21.87
C ALA A 248 -31.32 6.91 22.79
N GLY A 249 -30.07 6.61 22.46
CA GLY A 249 -29.24 5.59 23.09
C GLY A 249 -29.24 4.24 22.37
N ASN A 250 -29.07 3.15 23.12
CA ASN A 250 -28.91 1.79 22.57
C ASN A 250 -30.25 1.10 22.32
N ASN A 251 -30.44 0.59 21.11
CA ASN A 251 -31.61 -0.14 20.65
C ASN A 251 -31.18 -1.55 20.23
N ALA A 252 -31.75 -2.59 20.83
CA ALA A 252 -31.42 -3.98 20.52
C ALA A 252 -32.58 -4.66 19.78
N PHE A 253 -32.29 -5.22 18.62
CA PHE A 253 -33.22 -5.98 17.79
C PHE A 253 -32.77 -7.43 17.68
N SER A 254 -33.72 -8.35 17.72
CA SER A 254 -33.49 -9.75 17.41
C SER A 254 -34.31 -10.13 16.18
N TYR A 255 -33.64 -10.74 15.20
CA TYR A 255 -34.23 -11.22 13.97
C TYR A 255 -34.00 -12.73 13.86
N SER A 256 -34.88 -13.44 13.18
CA SER A 256 -34.68 -14.87 12.93
C SER A 256 -34.79 -15.17 11.45
N TYR A 257 -33.77 -15.84 10.91
CA TYR A 257 -33.63 -16.16 9.50
C TYR A 257 -33.28 -17.64 9.33
N PRO A 258 -34.00 -18.41 8.49
CA PRO A 258 -33.59 -19.77 8.16
C PRO A 258 -32.30 -19.76 7.33
N ALA A 259 -31.35 -20.64 7.67
CA ALA A 259 -30.22 -20.95 6.80
C ALA A 259 -30.70 -21.51 5.44
N GLU A 260 -30.54 -20.76 4.35
CA GLU A 260 -30.93 -21.18 2.99
C GLU A 260 -29.76 -21.66 2.12
N GLU A 261 -28.53 -21.23 2.45
CA GLU A 261 -27.30 -21.55 1.74
C GLU A 261 -26.34 -22.32 2.67
N GLU A 262 -25.58 -23.28 2.14
CA GLU A 262 -24.54 -24.04 2.87
C GLU A 262 -23.17 -23.33 2.78
N GLY A 263 -22.24 -23.66 3.68
CA GLY A 263 -20.87 -23.12 3.70
C GLY A 263 -20.72 -21.83 4.52
N LEU A 264 -19.62 -21.10 4.30
CA LEU A 264 -19.39 -19.80 4.94
C LEU A 264 -20.25 -18.72 4.30
N VAL A 265 -21.28 -18.28 5.03
CA VAL A 265 -22.26 -17.30 4.53
C VAL A 265 -22.03 -15.94 5.18
N LYS A 266 -21.85 -14.91 4.36
CA LYS A 266 -21.78 -13.51 4.79
C LYS A 266 -23.20 -12.98 4.98
N TYR A 267 -23.51 -12.55 6.20
CA TYR A 267 -24.68 -11.75 6.51
C TYR A 267 -24.27 -10.29 6.72
N GLU A 268 -25.14 -9.37 6.34
CA GLU A 268 -24.92 -7.94 6.52
C GLU A 268 -26.20 -7.29 7.06
N ALA A 269 -26.02 -6.35 7.97
CA ALA A 269 -27.07 -5.47 8.42
C ALA A 269 -26.69 -4.04 8.05
N ARG A 270 -27.59 -3.35 7.35
CA ARG A 270 -27.47 -1.94 6.98
C ARG A 270 -28.65 -1.16 7.53
N ILE A 271 -28.40 -0.03 8.17
CA ILE A 271 -29.44 0.91 8.58
C ILE A 271 -29.47 2.09 7.62
N GLU A 272 -30.68 2.55 7.31
CA GLU A 272 -30.91 3.70 6.46
C GLU A 272 -31.77 4.71 7.23
N VAL A 273 -31.21 5.88 7.49
CA VAL A 273 -31.86 7.03 8.13
C VAL A 273 -31.93 8.16 7.11
N ALA A 274 -32.99 8.96 7.15
CA ALA A 274 -33.26 9.98 6.13
C ALA A 274 -32.24 11.15 6.15
N GLU A 275 -31.81 11.54 7.35
CA GLU A 275 -30.75 12.51 7.59
C GLU A 275 -29.81 11.85 8.60
N ASP A 276 -28.60 11.52 8.16
CA ASP A 276 -27.60 10.79 8.94
C ASP A 276 -26.24 11.46 8.78
N ALA A 277 -25.46 11.53 9.86
CA ALA A 277 -24.21 12.27 9.84
C ALA A 277 -23.07 11.44 9.24
N PHE A 278 -23.06 10.12 9.47
CA PHE A 278 -21.96 9.24 9.07
C PHE A 278 -22.46 7.95 8.43
N LEU A 279 -22.34 7.85 7.10
CA LEU A 279 -22.75 6.63 6.40
C LEU A 279 -21.85 5.43 6.70
N GLU A 280 -20.61 5.67 7.12
CA GLU A 280 -19.61 4.64 7.41
C GLU A 280 -19.96 3.78 8.62
N ASN A 281 -20.79 4.26 9.55
CA ASN A 281 -21.19 3.53 10.76
C ASN A 281 -22.55 2.79 10.61
N ASN A 282 -23.15 2.85 9.42
CA ASN A 282 -24.49 2.34 9.15
C ASN A 282 -24.52 0.88 8.70
N GLU A 283 -23.37 0.24 8.52
CA GLU A 283 -23.28 -1.12 8.01
C GLU A 283 -22.33 -1.97 8.86
N LEU A 284 -22.73 -3.21 9.14
CA LEU A 284 -21.87 -4.21 9.75
C LEU A 284 -22.18 -5.60 9.18
N ALA A 285 -21.13 -6.35 8.87
CA ALA A 285 -21.24 -7.74 8.45
C ALA A 285 -21.00 -8.72 9.61
N SER A 286 -21.41 -9.97 9.43
CA SER A 286 -21.11 -11.11 10.30
C SER A 286 -21.12 -12.39 9.45
N ILE A 287 -20.36 -13.41 9.83
CA ILE A 287 -20.25 -14.66 9.06
C ILE A 287 -20.72 -15.84 9.91
N THR A 288 -21.46 -16.74 9.28
CA THR A 288 -21.86 -18.02 9.87
C THR A 288 -21.36 -19.17 9.00
N ASP A 289 -20.80 -20.21 9.62
CA ASP A 289 -20.49 -21.48 8.97
C ASP A 289 -21.73 -22.40 9.01
N ILE A 290 -22.34 -22.64 7.85
CA ILE A 290 -23.54 -23.44 7.72
C ILE A 290 -23.15 -24.84 7.26
N GLY A 291 -23.20 -25.80 8.20
CA GLY A 291 -22.84 -27.19 7.95
C GLY A 291 -23.73 -27.83 6.88
N GLY A 292 -23.10 -28.40 5.86
CA GLY A 292 -23.77 -28.90 4.66
C GLY A 292 -23.05 -30.04 3.96
N THR A 293 -23.59 -30.45 2.81
CA THR A 293 -22.91 -31.33 1.85
C THR A 293 -21.80 -30.56 1.14
N PRO A 294 -20.66 -31.20 0.79
CA PRO A 294 -19.59 -30.48 0.14
C PRO A 294 -20.05 -29.85 -1.18
N GLU A 295 -19.73 -28.57 -1.38
CA GLU A 295 -20.12 -27.79 -2.55
C GLU A 295 -18.92 -27.69 -3.52
N VAL A 296 -19.10 -28.19 -4.74
CA VAL A 296 -18.08 -28.18 -5.80
C VAL A 296 -18.49 -27.25 -6.92
N LEU A 297 -17.67 -26.24 -7.17
CA LEU A 297 -17.85 -25.33 -8.30
C LEU A 297 -17.14 -25.84 -9.54
N VAL A 298 -17.88 -26.07 -10.62
CA VAL A 298 -17.32 -26.33 -11.95
C VAL A 298 -17.39 -25.04 -12.77
N VAL A 299 -16.23 -24.60 -13.22
CA VAL A 299 -16.06 -23.39 -14.01
C VAL A 299 -15.78 -23.78 -15.45
N SER A 300 -16.70 -23.44 -16.34
CA SER A 300 -16.59 -23.73 -17.77
C SER A 300 -16.03 -22.55 -18.56
N GLY A 301 -15.29 -22.88 -19.62
CA GLY A 301 -14.90 -21.95 -20.68
C GLY A 301 -16.08 -21.56 -21.57
N GLU A 302 -15.91 -21.64 -22.90
CA GLU A 302 -16.97 -21.30 -23.86
C GLU A 302 -18.05 -22.39 -24.00
N GLU A 303 -17.68 -23.65 -23.78
CA GLU A 303 -18.57 -24.80 -23.85
C GLU A 303 -18.99 -25.29 -22.45
N GLN A 304 -20.19 -25.85 -22.35
CA GLN A 304 -20.68 -26.43 -21.10
C GLN A 304 -19.84 -27.65 -20.69
N SER A 305 -19.48 -27.74 -19.41
CA SER A 305 -18.65 -28.85 -18.93
C SER A 305 -19.46 -30.14 -18.84
N PRO A 306 -18.93 -31.29 -19.29
CA PRO A 306 -19.58 -32.58 -19.08
C PRO A 306 -19.41 -33.12 -17.65
N ILE A 307 -18.49 -32.54 -16.84
CA ILE A 307 -18.11 -33.01 -15.50
C ILE A 307 -19.30 -33.07 -14.52
N PRO A 308 -20.19 -32.07 -14.41
CA PRO A 308 -21.31 -32.12 -13.47
C PRO A 308 -22.21 -33.34 -13.63
N SER A 309 -22.35 -33.84 -14.87
CA SER A 309 -23.16 -35.03 -15.17
C SER A 309 -22.52 -36.36 -14.75
N MET A 310 -21.22 -36.35 -14.46
CA MET A 310 -20.41 -37.53 -14.11
C MET A 310 -20.20 -37.67 -12.60
N LEU A 311 -20.57 -36.65 -11.82
CA LEU A 311 -20.41 -36.59 -10.37
C LEU A 311 -21.63 -37.16 -9.63
N ASP A 312 -21.40 -37.76 -8.46
CA ASP A 312 -22.47 -38.32 -7.62
C ASP A 312 -23.20 -37.21 -6.84
N THR A 313 -24.24 -36.64 -7.46
CA THR A 313 -25.06 -35.56 -6.90
C THR A 313 -25.88 -35.94 -5.65
N GLN A 314 -25.80 -37.20 -5.18
CA GLN A 314 -26.41 -37.60 -3.91
C GLN A 314 -25.52 -37.30 -2.70
N ARG A 315 -24.22 -37.01 -2.90
CA ARG A 315 -23.23 -36.84 -1.83
C ARG A 315 -22.51 -35.51 -1.86
N ILE A 316 -22.53 -34.84 -3.00
CA ILE A 316 -21.92 -33.52 -3.23
C ILE A 316 -22.90 -32.66 -3.99
N ASN A 317 -22.94 -31.38 -3.65
CA ASN A 317 -23.61 -30.38 -4.45
C ASN A 317 -22.64 -29.89 -5.53
N VAL A 318 -23.15 -29.70 -6.74
CA VAL A 318 -22.35 -29.25 -7.88
C VAL A 318 -23.04 -28.06 -8.51
N SER A 319 -22.34 -26.93 -8.51
CA SER A 319 -22.75 -25.71 -9.21
C SER A 319 -21.88 -25.51 -10.44
N GLU A 320 -22.49 -25.06 -11.55
CA GLU A 320 -21.78 -24.76 -12.79
C GLU A 320 -21.94 -23.28 -13.14
N MET A 321 -20.83 -22.60 -13.48
CA MET A 321 -20.88 -21.23 -14.01
C MET A 321 -19.75 -20.97 -15.03
N PRO A 322 -19.98 -20.05 -15.99
CA PRO A 322 -18.93 -19.63 -16.91
C PRO A 322 -17.91 -18.72 -16.20
N ALA A 323 -16.65 -18.79 -16.62
CA ALA A 323 -15.54 -18.06 -16.00
C ALA A 323 -15.78 -16.55 -15.75
N PRO A 324 -16.40 -15.76 -16.66
CA PRO A 324 -16.65 -14.33 -16.41
C PRO A 324 -17.65 -14.04 -15.28
N LYS A 325 -18.42 -15.03 -14.81
CA LYS A 325 -19.36 -14.90 -13.69
C LYS A 325 -18.77 -15.36 -12.36
N LEU A 326 -17.52 -15.80 -12.36
CA LEU A 326 -16.86 -16.27 -11.16
C LEU A 326 -16.80 -15.13 -10.11
N PRO A 327 -17.06 -15.39 -8.83
CA PRO A 327 -17.01 -14.35 -7.81
C PRO A 327 -15.63 -13.68 -7.71
N GLN A 328 -15.60 -12.39 -7.40
CA GLN A 328 -14.32 -11.66 -7.28
C GLN A 328 -13.82 -11.56 -5.84
N ASN A 329 -14.69 -11.80 -4.86
CA ASN A 329 -14.41 -11.63 -3.45
C ASN A 329 -14.14 -12.98 -2.78
N LEU A 330 -13.27 -12.98 -1.77
CA LEU A 330 -12.87 -14.18 -1.05
C LEU A 330 -14.04 -14.86 -0.33
N SER A 331 -14.94 -14.10 0.33
CA SER A 331 -16.14 -14.62 0.99
C SER A 331 -16.93 -15.59 0.11
N SER A 332 -17.22 -15.15 -1.11
CA SER A 332 -18.02 -15.90 -2.08
C SER A 332 -17.29 -17.13 -2.62
N ILE A 333 -15.96 -17.09 -2.68
CA ILE A 333 -15.12 -18.24 -3.09
C ILE A 333 -15.05 -19.29 -1.96
N LEU A 334 -14.99 -18.85 -0.70
CA LEU A 334 -14.94 -19.73 0.47
C LEU A 334 -16.26 -20.47 0.77
N GLY A 335 -17.35 -20.12 0.08
CA GLY A 335 -18.57 -20.90 0.05
C GLY A 335 -18.44 -22.26 -0.65
N TYR A 336 -17.34 -22.48 -1.40
CA TYR A 336 -17.04 -23.74 -2.09
C TYR A 336 -15.94 -24.52 -1.39
N ASP A 337 -16.03 -25.85 -1.39
CA ASP A 337 -14.98 -26.74 -0.87
C ASP A 337 -13.96 -27.13 -1.94
N ALA A 338 -14.38 -27.12 -3.20
CA ALA A 338 -13.50 -27.34 -4.34
C ALA A 338 -13.94 -26.56 -5.59
N ILE A 339 -12.96 -26.15 -6.39
CA ILE A 339 -13.15 -25.49 -7.69
C ILE A 339 -12.47 -26.33 -8.77
N ILE A 340 -13.19 -26.59 -9.86
CA ILE A 340 -12.70 -27.32 -11.05
C ILE A 340 -12.78 -26.39 -12.25
N PHE A 341 -11.64 -26.06 -12.84
CA PHE A 341 -11.57 -25.36 -14.12
C PHE A 341 -11.57 -26.36 -15.27
N ASP A 342 -12.58 -26.29 -16.13
CA ASP A 342 -12.67 -27.11 -17.34
C ASP A 342 -12.48 -26.26 -18.59
N ASN A 343 -11.28 -26.35 -19.17
CA ASN A 343 -10.86 -25.60 -20.36
C ASN A 343 -11.11 -24.07 -20.26
N VAL A 344 -10.79 -23.48 -19.11
CA VAL A 344 -10.98 -22.04 -18.85
C VAL A 344 -9.74 -21.27 -19.32
N PRO A 345 -9.87 -20.20 -20.15
CA PRO A 345 -8.76 -19.34 -20.53
C PRO A 345 -8.41 -18.32 -19.44
N ALA A 346 -7.13 -18.09 -19.19
CA ALA A 346 -6.65 -17.08 -18.25
C ALA A 346 -7.09 -15.67 -18.65
N THR A 347 -7.29 -15.39 -19.94
CA THR A 347 -7.78 -14.09 -20.44
C THR A 347 -9.21 -13.77 -19.99
N SER A 348 -9.98 -14.76 -19.55
CA SER A 348 -11.32 -14.55 -18.98
C SER A 348 -11.30 -14.22 -17.49
N LEU A 349 -10.13 -14.34 -16.85
CA LEU A 349 -9.93 -14.15 -15.41
C LEU A 349 -8.97 -12.96 -15.18
N GLY A 350 -9.32 -12.06 -14.27
CA GLY A 350 -8.39 -11.01 -13.84
C GLY A 350 -7.27 -11.58 -12.97
N GLU A 351 -6.10 -10.91 -12.93
CA GLU A 351 -4.99 -11.32 -12.05
C GLU A 351 -5.38 -11.32 -10.56
N GLN A 352 -6.16 -10.32 -10.13
CA GLN A 352 -6.69 -10.24 -8.77
C GLN A 352 -7.58 -11.44 -8.44
N GLN A 353 -8.44 -11.85 -9.37
CA GLN A 353 -9.33 -12.99 -9.17
C GLN A 353 -8.55 -14.30 -9.06
N MET A 354 -7.51 -14.48 -9.89
CA MET A 354 -6.59 -15.61 -9.78
C MET A 354 -5.87 -15.63 -8.42
N LYS A 355 -5.49 -14.46 -7.89
CA LYS A 355 -4.88 -14.32 -6.56
C LYS A 355 -5.85 -14.72 -5.44
N VAL A 356 -7.11 -14.31 -5.50
CA VAL A 356 -8.15 -14.72 -4.52
C VAL A 356 -8.31 -16.24 -4.48
N ILE A 357 -8.35 -16.91 -5.64
CA ILE A 357 -8.44 -18.37 -5.71
C ILE A 357 -7.17 -19.03 -5.14
N GLU A 358 -5.99 -18.53 -5.51
CA GLU A 358 -4.71 -19.03 -4.98
C GLU A 358 -4.67 -18.95 -3.45
N GLN A 359 -5.13 -17.84 -2.87
CA GLN A 359 -5.22 -17.65 -1.42
C GLN A 359 -6.28 -18.54 -0.77
N ALA A 360 -7.44 -18.72 -1.40
CA ALA A 360 -8.46 -19.65 -0.92
C ALA A 360 -7.91 -21.08 -0.81
N VAL A 361 -7.15 -21.54 -1.81
CA VAL A 361 -6.49 -22.85 -1.79
C VAL A 361 -5.39 -22.90 -0.72
N LYS A 362 -4.47 -21.93 -0.74
CA LYS A 362 -3.30 -21.90 0.14
C LYS A 362 -3.66 -21.79 1.61
N GLN A 363 -4.52 -20.83 1.94
CA GLN A 363 -4.78 -20.42 3.32
C GLN A 363 -6.05 -21.06 3.90
N PHE A 364 -7.03 -21.45 3.10
CA PHE A 364 -8.31 -21.95 3.61
C PHE A 364 -8.62 -23.40 3.26
N GLY A 365 -7.68 -24.10 2.60
CA GLY A 365 -7.80 -25.52 2.35
C GLY A 365 -8.73 -25.89 1.18
N LEU A 366 -9.17 -24.91 0.39
CA LEU A 366 -10.01 -25.15 -0.78
C LEU A 366 -9.28 -26.06 -1.78
N GLY A 367 -9.99 -27.04 -2.32
CA GLY A 367 -9.46 -27.94 -3.34
C GLY A 367 -9.51 -27.30 -4.73
N PHE A 368 -8.44 -27.41 -5.53
CA PHE A 368 -8.44 -26.90 -6.90
C PHE A 368 -8.06 -27.96 -7.93
N MET A 369 -8.79 -28.03 -9.03
CA MET A 369 -8.43 -28.87 -10.17
C MET A 369 -8.47 -28.08 -11.47
N MET A 370 -7.49 -28.31 -12.33
CA MET A 370 -7.52 -27.85 -13.73
C MET A 370 -7.61 -29.04 -14.67
N VAL A 371 -8.52 -28.97 -15.62
CA VAL A 371 -8.75 -29.94 -16.69
C VAL A 371 -8.30 -29.32 -18.02
N GLY A 372 -7.59 -30.12 -18.81
CA GLY A 372 -6.97 -29.74 -20.06
C GLY A 372 -7.96 -29.46 -21.20
N GLY A 373 -7.46 -28.77 -22.21
CA GLY A 373 -8.22 -28.29 -23.36
C GLY A 373 -7.47 -27.17 -24.08
N ASP A 374 -7.88 -26.81 -25.27
CA ASP A 374 -7.18 -25.85 -26.15
C ASP A 374 -7.06 -24.42 -25.57
N GLN A 375 -7.79 -24.11 -24.50
CA GLN A 375 -7.80 -22.84 -23.78
C GLN A 375 -7.22 -22.95 -22.36
N SER A 376 -6.54 -24.03 -21.98
CA SER A 376 -6.02 -24.27 -20.62
C SER A 376 -4.49 -24.32 -20.54
N TYR A 377 -3.93 -24.35 -19.33
CA TYR A 377 -2.48 -24.41 -19.07
C TYR A 377 -1.67 -23.36 -19.87
N GLY A 378 -0.54 -23.75 -20.48
CA GLY A 378 0.28 -22.84 -21.29
C GLY A 378 -0.48 -22.23 -22.47
N LEU A 379 -1.38 -22.99 -23.11
CA LEU A 379 -2.21 -22.53 -24.23
C LEU A 379 -3.24 -21.48 -23.79
N GLY A 380 -3.73 -21.62 -22.56
CA GLY A 380 -4.71 -20.74 -21.93
C GLY A 380 -4.13 -19.45 -21.38
N GLY A 381 -2.81 -19.28 -21.40
CA GLY A 381 -2.15 -18.06 -20.90
C GLY A 381 -1.83 -18.08 -19.40
N TYR A 382 -1.75 -19.25 -18.76
CA TYR A 382 -1.47 -19.35 -17.32
C TYR A 382 0.01 -19.23 -16.93
N PHE A 383 0.92 -19.01 -17.88
CA PHE A 383 2.35 -18.86 -17.60
C PHE A 383 2.63 -17.66 -16.68
N LYS A 384 3.34 -17.91 -15.57
CA LYS A 384 3.65 -16.98 -14.48
C LYS A 384 2.43 -16.34 -13.82
N THR A 385 1.30 -17.04 -13.78
CA THR A 385 0.08 -16.58 -13.09
C THR A 385 -0.04 -17.17 -11.67
N PRO A 386 -0.85 -16.58 -10.76
CA PRO A 386 -1.14 -17.19 -9.46
C PRO A 386 -1.71 -18.63 -9.57
N ILE A 387 -2.47 -18.93 -10.62
CA ILE A 387 -2.98 -20.29 -10.88
C ILE A 387 -1.85 -21.26 -11.28
N GLU A 388 -0.82 -20.83 -12.01
CA GLU A 388 0.35 -21.70 -12.20
C GLU A 388 1.05 -21.96 -10.88
N GLN A 389 1.13 -20.99 -9.96
CA GLN A 389 1.77 -21.18 -8.66
C GLN A 389 1.08 -22.27 -7.83
N LEU A 390 -0.25 -22.29 -7.81
CA LEU A 390 -1.03 -23.31 -7.08
C LEU A 390 -1.07 -24.68 -7.77
N LEU A 391 -0.86 -24.78 -9.09
CA LEU A 391 -0.93 -26.05 -9.82
C LEU A 391 0.31 -26.93 -9.56
N PRO A 392 0.18 -28.28 -9.60
CA PRO A 392 1.32 -29.20 -9.43
C PRO A 392 2.27 -29.25 -10.64
N VAL A 393 1.96 -28.53 -11.71
CA VAL A 393 2.74 -28.49 -12.96
C VAL A 393 3.14 -27.04 -13.28
N GLU A 394 4.24 -26.88 -14.00
CA GLU A 394 4.70 -25.65 -14.62
C GLU A 394 4.37 -25.67 -16.11
N MET A 395 4.03 -24.50 -16.66
CA MET A 395 3.71 -24.32 -18.07
C MET A 395 4.99 -24.27 -18.94
N GLU A 396 6.17 -24.25 -18.32
CA GLU A 396 7.45 -24.43 -19.00
C GLU A 396 7.72 -25.91 -19.25
N VAL A 397 7.55 -26.35 -20.50
CA VAL A 397 7.89 -27.72 -20.92
C VAL A 397 9.42 -27.90 -20.92
N LYS A 398 9.90 -28.86 -20.13
CA LYS A 398 11.31 -29.28 -20.04
C LYS A 398 11.40 -30.73 -20.52
N GLY A 399 11.92 -31.01 -21.72
CA GLY A 399 11.96 -32.39 -22.23
C GLY A 399 12.29 -32.58 -23.71
N LYS A 400 11.83 -33.70 -24.28
CA LYS A 400 12.07 -34.18 -25.66
C LYS A 400 11.34 -33.39 -26.76
N HIS A 401 10.48 -32.46 -26.37
CA HIS A 401 9.78 -31.61 -27.31
C HIS A 401 10.76 -30.73 -28.08
N GLU A 402 10.81 -30.89 -29.42
CA GLU A 402 11.55 -29.96 -30.27
C GLU A 402 10.97 -28.56 -30.08
N LEU A 403 11.79 -27.65 -29.58
CA LEU A 403 11.45 -26.24 -29.53
C LEU A 403 11.75 -25.65 -30.91
N PRO A 404 10.74 -25.37 -31.75
CA PRO A 404 11.00 -25.00 -33.12
C PRO A 404 11.77 -23.68 -33.18
N SER A 405 12.63 -23.51 -34.18
CA SER A 405 13.25 -22.20 -34.42
C SER A 405 12.15 -21.20 -34.82
N LEU A 406 11.96 -20.14 -34.03
CA LEU A 406 10.90 -19.14 -34.22
C LEU A 406 11.46 -17.83 -34.78
N GLY A 407 10.74 -17.25 -35.75
CA GLY A 407 10.87 -15.85 -36.16
C GLY A 407 9.58 -15.09 -35.82
N LEU A 408 9.65 -14.14 -34.90
CA LEU A 408 8.50 -13.33 -34.48
C LEU A 408 8.70 -11.86 -34.85
N ILE A 409 7.78 -11.27 -35.60
CA ILE A 409 7.74 -9.80 -35.78
C ILE A 409 6.49 -9.23 -35.13
N ILE A 410 6.67 -8.27 -34.22
CA ILE A 410 5.57 -7.50 -33.63
C ILE A 410 5.44 -6.20 -34.41
N VAL A 411 4.28 -6.00 -35.04
CA VAL A 411 3.93 -4.80 -35.79
C VAL A 411 2.95 -3.97 -34.95
N MET A 412 3.42 -2.86 -34.39
CA MET A 412 2.68 -2.08 -33.40
C MET A 412 2.31 -0.70 -33.94
N ASP A 413 1.02 -0.37 -33.87
CA ASP A 413 0.52 0.96 -34.23
C ASP A 413 1.00 2.02 -33.22
N ARG A 414 1.60 3.10 -33.73
CA ARG A 414 2.01 4.27 -32.94
C ARG A 414 1.22 5.53 -33.27
N SER A 415 0.08 5.43 -33.96
CA SER A 415 -0.76 6.55 -34.36
C SER A 415 -1.23 7.41 -33.18
N GLY A 416 -1.70 8.62 -33.49
CA GLY A 416 -2.21 9.55 -32.48
C GLY A 416 -3.36 9.01 -31.61
N SER A 417 -4.18 8.10 -32.14
CA SER A 417 -5.28 7.45 -31.41
C SER A 417 -4.81 6.49 -30.32
N MET A 418 -3.61 5.94 -30.47
CA MET A 418 -2.99 5.05 -29.47
C MET A 418 -2.47 5.80 -28.23
N ALA A 419 -2.43 7.14 -28.23
CA ALA A 419 -1.86 7.92 -27.13
C ALA A 419 -2.52 7.64 -25.76
N GLY A 420 -1.73 7.73 -24.69
CA GLY A 420 -2.18 7.44 -23.32
C GLY A 420 -2.05 5.96 -22.97
N GLY A 421 -3.05 5.43 -22.25
CA GLY A 421 -2.98 4.07 -21.69
C GLY A 421 -2.86 2.94 -22.71
N LYS A 422 -3.47 3.08 -23.90
CA LYS A 422 -3.39 2.07 -24.97
C LYS A 422 -1.94 1.84 -25.43
N MET A 423 -1.19 2.92 -25.65
CA MET A 423 0.23 2.86 -26.03
C MET A 423 1.08 2.21 -24.94
N GLU A 424 0.90 2.60 -23.67
CA GLU A 424 1.69 2.03 -22.58
C GLU A 424 1.44 0.53 -22.44
N LEU A 425 0.17 0.09 -22.54
CA LEU A 425 -0.19 -1.33 -22.50
C LEU A 425 0.32 -2.10 -23.72
N ALA A 426 0.29 -1.52 -24.92
CA ALA A 426 0.84 -2.14 -26.13
C ALA A 426 2.37 -2.32 -26.05
N LYS A 427 3.08 -1.32 -25.52
CA LYS A 427 4.53 -1.37 -25.29
C LYS A 427 4.89 -2.41 -24.23
N GLU A 428 4.15 -2.43 -23.12
CA GLU A 428 4.31 -3.42 -22.05
C GLU A 428 4.07 -4.84 -22.58
N ALA A 429 3.01 -5.04 -23.38
CA ALA A 429 2.70 -6.31 -23.99
C ALA A 429 3.81 -6.79 -24.94
N ALA A 430 4.32 -5.92 -25.81
CA ALA A 430 5.41 -6.24 -26.72
C ALA A 430 6.71 -6.56 -25.95
N ALA A 431 7.03 -5.79 -24.91
CA ALA A 431 8.17 -6.07 -24.02
C ALA A 431 8.03 -7.45 -23.34
N ARG A 432 6.85 -7.76 -22.79
CA ARG A 432 6.58 -9.04 -22.15
C ARG A 432 6.70 -10.20 -23.13
N SER A 433 6.22 -10.05 -24.37
CA SER A 433 6.45 -11.02 -25.45
C SER A 433 7.94 -11.30 -25.68
N ILE A 434 8.78 -10.28 -25.73
CA ILE A 434 10.24 -10.46 -25.88
C ILE A 434 10.84 -11.23 -24.70
N GLU A 435 10.40 -10.97 -23.47
CA GLU A 435 10.89 -11.67 -22.28
C GLU A 435 10.50 -13.16 -22.24
N LEU A 436 9.48 -13.56 -23.00
CA LEU A 436 9.06 -14.96 -23.14
C LEU A 436 9.87 -15.74 -24.18
N LEU A 437 10.54 -15.04 -25.08
CA LEU A 437 11.36 -15.63 -26.13
C LEU A 437 12.72 -16.08 -25.60
N ARG A 438 13.31 -17.07 -26.27
CA ARG A 438 14.64 -17.59 -25.94
C ARG A 438 15.70 -16.79 -26.70
N LYS A 439 16.94 -16.91 -26.23
CA LYS A 439 18.09 -16.23 -26.86
C LYS A 439 18.39 -16.67 -28.30
N ASP A 440 17.89 -17.84 -28.70
CA ASP A 440 18.08 -18.39 -30.04
C ASP A 440 16.93 -18.08 -31.00
N ASP A 441 15.81 -17.53 -30.50
CA ASP A 441 14.69 -17.11 -31.33
C ASP A 441 15.03 -15.80 -32.07
N THR A 442 14.47 -15.61 -33.26
CA THR A 442 14.63 -14.39 -34.06
C THR A 442 13.45 -13.46 -33.79
N VAL A 443 13.71 -12.22 -33.43
CA VAL A 443 12.66 -11.25 -33.11
C VAL A 443 12.89 -9.92 -33.81
N GLY A 444 11.81 -9.31 -34.28
CA GLY A 444 11.79 -7.94 -34.80
C GLY A 444 10.61 -7.16 -34.24
N VAL A 445 10.75 -5.84 -34.12
CA VAL A 445 9.65 -4.96 -33.73
C VAL A 445 9.59 -3.77 -34.68
N ILE A 446 8.45 -3.62 -35.34
CA ILE A 446 8.16 -2.53 -36.28
C ILE A 446 7.04 -1.69 -35.66
N ALA A 447 7.32 -0.43 -35.37
CA ALA A 447 6.28 0.52 -35.01
C ALA A 447 5.84 1.29 -36.27
N PHE A 448 4.56 1.60 -36.44
CA PHE A 448 4.09 2.30 -37.64
C PHE A 448 3.14 3.46 -37.36
N ASP A 449 3.32 4.51 -38.15
CA ASP A 449 2.38 5.63 -38.27
C ASP A 449 2.01 5.84 -39.75
N ASP A 450 2.47 6.92 -40.38
CA ASP A 450 2.37 7.12 -41.84
C ASP A 450 3.42 6.30 -42.62
N ARG A 451 4.36 5.66 -41.89
CA ARG A 451 5.40 4.77 -42.42
C ARG A 451 5.85 3.74 -41.37
N PRO A 452 6.49 2.63 -41.77
CA PRO A 452 7.12 1.71 -40.82
C PRO A 452 8.41 2.29 -40.24
N TRP A 453 8.65 2.00 -38.97
CA TRP A 453 9.86 2.31 -38.22
C TRP A 453 10.38 1.03 -37.56
N GLU A 454 11.57 0.62 -37.93
CA GLU A 454 12.25 -0.50 -37.28
C GLU A 454 12.74 -0.06 -35.89
N ILE A 455 12.15 -0.62 -34.84
CA ILE A 455 12.50 -0.34 -33.45
C ILE A 455 13.53 -1.36 -32.95
N VAL A 456 13.27 -2.63 -33.26
CA VAL A 456 14.19 -3.74 -33.01
C VAL A 456 14.42 -4.44 -34.35
N PRO A 457 15.68 -4.53 -34.83
CA PRO A 457 15.98 -5.21 -36.09
C PRO A 457 15.64 -6.70 -35.98
N THR A 458 15.17 -7.31 -37.07
CA THR A 458 14.84 -8.74 -37.10
C THR A 458 16.11 -9.59 -37.09
N GLU A 459 16.55 -9.96 -35.89
CA GLU A 459 17.73 -10.78 -35.65
C GLU A 459 17.57 -11.68 -34.43
N LYS A 460 18.56 -12.55 -34.18
CA LYS A 460 18.55 -13.42 -33.00
C LYS A 460 18.55 -12.59 -31.72
N LEU A 461 17.72 -12.97 -30.76
CA LEU A 461 17.53 -12.27 -29.49
C LEU A 461 18.75 -12.41 -28.57
N SER A 462 19.78 -11.60 -28.80
CA SER A 462 21.02 -11.64 -28.02
C SER A 462 20.90 -10.97 -26.65
N ASP A 463 20.21 -9.83 -26.57
CA ASP A 463 19.94 -9.09 -25.33
C ASP A 463 18.46 -8.69 -25.23
N PRO A 464 17.62 -9.50 -24.54
CA PRO A 464 16.21 -9.17 -24.32
C PRO A 464 15.99 -7.81 -23.66
N LYS A 465 16.91 -7.39 -22.78
CA LYS A 465 16.75 -6.15 -22.03
C LYS A 465 16.93 -4.93 -22.92
N GLU A 466 17.91 -4.95 -23.84
CA GLU A 466 18.10 -3.88 -24.81
C GLU A 466 16.89 -3.74 -25.74
N ALA A 467 16.32 -4.86 -26.18
CA ALA A 467 15.11 -4.85 -27.02
C ALA A 467 13.90 -4.27 -26.27
N THR A 468 13.69 -4.68 -25.01
CA THR A 468 12.65 -4.12 -24.13
C THR A 468 12.81 -2.62 -23.93
N ASP A 469 14.01 -2.13 -23.63
CA ASP A 469 14.27 -0.71 -23.42
C ASP A 469 13.95 0.13 -24.69
N LYS A 470 14.22 -0.41 -25.89
CA LYS A 470 13.88 0.24 -27.17
C LYS A 470 12.37 0.32 -27.40
N ILE A 471 11.62 -0.74 -27.08
CA ILE A 471 10.15 -0.77 -27.17
C ILE A 471 9.53 0.24 -26.21
N LEU A 472 9.99 0.26 -24.96
CA LEU A 472 9.48 1.16 -23.94
C LEU A 472 9.76 2.64 -24.23
N ALA A 473 10.70 2.94 -25.13
CA ALA A 473 11.00 4.30 -25.59
C ALA A 473 10.11 4.79 -26.75
N VAL A 474 9.25 3.94 -27.33
CA VAL A 474 8.38 4.32 -28.45
C VAL A 474 7.34 5.35 -27.98
N THR A 475 7.22 6.45 -28.73
CA THR A 475 6.24 7.52 -28.49
C THR A 475 5.17 7.54 -29.58
N PRO A 476 3.94 7.98 -29.31
CA PRO A 476 2.90 8.11 -30.35
C PRO A 476 3.25 9.19 -31.39
N GLY A 477 2.67 9.11 -32.58
CA GLY A 477 2.75 10.08 -33.67
C GLY A 477 1.98 9.64 -34.92
N GLY A 478 1.60 10.61 -35.77
CA GLY A 478 1.14 10.39 -37.16
C GLY A 478 -0.12 9.54 -37.38
N GLY A 479 -0.46 9.33 -38.66
CA GLY A 479 -1.63 8.56 -39.14
C GLY A 479 -1.42 7.03 -39.06
N THR A 480 -2.07 6.28 -39.94
CA THR A 480 -2.16 4.81 -39.87
C THR A 480 -1.95 4.16 -41.25
N GLU A 481 -0.77 3.59 -41.48
CA GLU A 481 -0.41 2.86 -42.71
C GLU A 481 0.00 1.41 -42.39
N ILE A 482 -0.99 0.53 -42.37
CA ILE A 482 -0.82 -0.89 -42.03
C ILE A 482 -0.11 -1.67 -43.16
N TYR A 483 -0.43 -1.39 -44.43
CA TYR A 483 0.00 -2.24 -45.56
C TYR A 483 1.52 -2.29 -45.70
N LYS A 484 2.18 -1.14 -45.73
CA LYS A 484 3.65 -1.07 -45.89
C LYS A 484 4.40 -1.69 -44.70
N SER A 485 3.80 -1.62 -43.52
CA SER A 485 4.37 -2.14 -42.30
C SER A 485 4.29 -3.66 -42.24
N LEU A 486 3.17 -4.23 -42.70
CA LEU A 486 3.07 -5.67 -42.94
C LEU A 486 3.97 -6.14 -44.07
N GLU A 487 4.05 -5.41 -45.19
CA GLU A 487 4.94 -5.71 -46.31
C GLU A 487 6.41 -5.81 -45.86
N GLU A 488 6.87 -4.85 -45.05
CA GLU A 488 8.20 -4.89 -44.44
C GLU A 488 8.38 -6.11 -43.51
N ALA A 489 7.39 -6.41 -42.67
CA ALA A 489 7.45 -7.58 -41.77
C ALA A 489 7.56 -8.91 -42.54
N TYR A 490 6.75 -9.10 -43.59
CA TYR A 490 6.84 -10.30 -44.43
C TYR A 490 8.20 -10.42 -45.11
N ASN A 491 8.70 -9.34 -45.72
CA ASN A 491 10.02 -9.33 -46.37
C ASN A 491 11.17 -9.68 -45.41
N GLN A 492 11.09 -9.24 -44.16
CA GLN A 492 12.12 -9.54 -43.15
C GLN A 492 12.10 -11.02 -42.70
N LEU A 493 10.95 -11.70 -42.74
CA LEU A 493 10.82 -13.12 -42.38
C LEU A 493 10.99 -14.09 -43.55
N GLU A 494 10.71 -13.66 -44.78
CA GLU A 494 10.72 -14.50 -45.98
C GLU A 494 12.06 -15.25 -46.15
N GLY A 495 13.17 -14.53 -46.10
CA GLY A 495 14.52 -15.06 -46.34
C GLY A 495 15.14 -15.89 -45.20
N LEU A 496 14.42 -16.10 -44.10
CA LEU A 496 14.93 -16.84 -42.94
C LEU A 496 14.52 -18.32 -42.99
N GLU A 497 15.46 -19.23 -42.74
CA GLU A 497 15.19 -20.68 -42.68
C GLU A 497 14.77 -21.05 -41.25
N LEU A 498 13.50 -20.80 -40.90
CA LEU A 498 12.92 -21.03 -39.57
C LEU A 498 11.69 -21.95 -39.66
N GLN A 499 11.56 -22.90 -38.71
CA GLN A 499 10.42 -23.81 -38.60
C GLN A 499 9.08 -23.10 -38.37
N ARG A 500 9.07 -21.97 -37.65
CA ARG A 500 7.87 -21.14 -37.46
C ARG A 500 8.22 -19.68 -37.69
N LYS A 501 7.38 -18.98 -38.46
CA LYS A 501 7.47 -17.54 -38.70
C LYS A 501 6.10 -16.94 -38.43
N HIS A 502 6.05 -15.90 -37.60
CA HIS A 502 4.80 -15.32 -37.14
C HIS A 502 4.86 -13.80 -37.05
N ILE A 503 3.77 -13.15 -37.42
CA ILE A 503 3.58 -11.71 -37.30
C ILE A 503 2.40 -11.46 -36.36
N ILE A 504 2.59 -10.58 -35.37
CA ILE A 504 1.51 -10.08 -34.50
C ILE A 504 1.28 -8.60 -34.84
N LEU A 505 0.10 -8.27 -35.35
CA LEU A 505 -0.30 -6.89 -35.65
C LEU A 505 -1.19 -6.32 -34.53
N LEU A 506 -0.78 -5.20 -33.93
CA LEU A 506 -1.59 -4.46 -32.95
C LEU A 506 -1.98 -3.11 -33.53
N THR A 507 -3.28 -2.78 -33.56
CA THR A 507 -3.75 -1.49 -34.05
C THR A 507 -5.12 -1.12 -33.47
N ASP A 508 -5.36 0.18 -33.29
CA ASP A 508 -6.67 0.76 -32.97
C ASP A 508 -7.31 1.51 -34.15
N GLY A 509 -6.66 1.48 -35.32
CA GLY A 509 -7.01 2.31 -36.48
C GLY A 509 -7.67 1.55 -37.62
N GLN A 510 -8.03 2.32 -38.65
CA GLN A 510 -8.58 1.81 -39.92
C GLN A 510 -7.52 1.94 -41.01
N SER A 511 -7.45 0.97 -41.92
CA SER A 511 -6.56 1.11 -43.07
C SER A 511 -7.11 2.10 -44.08
N ALA A 512 -6.31 3.10 -44.46
CA ALA A 512 -6.67 4.07 -45.51
C ALA A 512 -6.31 3.59 -46.94
N THR A 513 -5.84 2.35 -47.11
CA THR A 513 -5.25 1.89 -48.38
C THR A 513 -6.25 1.23 -49.33
N THR A 514 -5.98 1.34 -50.64
CA THR A 514 -6.70 0.65 -51.72
C THR A 514 -5.89 -0.51 -52.32
N LYS A 515 -4.77 -0.87 -51.68
CA LYS A 515 -3.91 -1.99 -52.09
C LYS A 515 -4.49 -3.34 -51.62
N ASP A 516 -4.13 -4.40 -52.35
CA ASP A 516 -4.63 -5.75 -52.11
C ASP A 516 -3.81 -6.47 -51.02
N TYR A 517 -4.40 -6.59 -49.83
CA TYR A 517 -3.83 -7.36 -48.71
C TYR A 517 -3.80 -8.86 -49.01
N GLY A 518 -4.68 -9.37 -49.87
CA GLY A 518 -4.77 -10.79 -50.18
C GLY A 518 -3.50 -11.33 -50.82
N ALA A 519 -2.97 -10.60 -51.82
CA ALA A 519 -1.72 -10.98 -52.49
C ALA A 519 -0.52 -11.01 -51.52
N LEU A 520 -0.44 -10.06 -50.58
CA LEU A 520 0.63 -10.00 -49.58
C LEU A 520 0.58 -11.19 -48.61
N ILE A 521 -0.63 -11.54 -48.16
CA ILE A 521 -0.83 -12.67 -47.24
C ILE A 521 -0.58 -14.01 -47.96
N GLU A 522 -1.00 -14.14 -49.21
CA GLU A 522 -0.76 -15.35 -50.02
C GLU A 522 0.75 -15.62 -50.19
N GLU A 523 1.53 -14.60 -50.52
CA GLU A 523 3.01 -14.68 -50.57
C GLU A 523 3.63 -15.02 -49.21
N GLY A 524 3.07 -14.48 -48.12
CA GLY A 524 3.42 -14.82 -46.75
C GLY A 524 3.19 -16.29 -46.40
N ILE A 525 2.02 -16.84 -46.78
CA ILE A 525 1.68 -18.25 -46.56
C ILE A 525 2.61 -19.18 -47.35
N GLU A 526 2.91 -18.85 -48.61
CA GLU A 526 3.88 -19.61 -49.43
C GLU A 526 5.26 -19.67 -48.75
N SER A 527 5.59 -18.66 -47.95
CA SER A 527 6.83 -18.55 -47.19
C SER A 527 6.73 -19.06 -45.74
N ASN A 528 5.63 -19.73 -45.39
CA ASN A 528 5.31 -20.28 -44.06
C ASN A 528 5.26 -19.22 -42.94
N VAL A 529 4.79 -18.01 -43.26
CA VAL A 529 4.55 -16.91 -42.31
C VAL A 529 3.08 -16.84 -41.96
N THR A 530 2.74 -16.91 -40.67
CA THR A 530 1.37 -16.72 -40.17
C THR A 530 1.16 -15.32 -39.59
N LEU A 531 -0.08 -14.82 -39.58
CA LEU A 531 -0.42 -13.47 -39.11
C LEU A 531 -1.59 -13.52 -38.12
N SER A 532 -1.35 -13.05 -36.89
CA SER A 532 -2.39 -12.80 -35.88
C SER A 532 -2.60 -11.28 -35.72
N THR A 533 -3.83 -10.88 -35.47
CA THR A 533 -4.22 -9.46 -35.35
C THR A 533 -4.91 -9.21 -34.00
N VAL A 534 -4.60 -8.07 -33.39
CA VAL A 534 -5.13 -7.62 -32.10
C VAL A 534 -5.75 -6.24 -32.31
N SER A 535 -7.08 -6.16 -32.23
CA SER A 535 -7.78 -4.88 -32.32
C SER A 535 -7.89 -4.24 -30.95
N ILE A 536 -7.42 -3.00 -30.82
CA ILE A 536 -7.39 -2.28 -29.54
C ILE A 536 -8.52 -1.24 -29.48
N GLY A 537 -9.51 -1.45 -28.61
CA GLY A 537 -10.63 -0.52 -28.43
C GLY A 537 -11.73 -0.64 -29.49
N GLN A 538 -12.66 0.31 -29.52
CA GLN A 538 -13.88 0.20 -30.32
C GLN A 538 -13.78 0.77 -31.74
N ASP A 539 -12.75 1.59 -32.02
CA ASP A 539 -12.63 2.35 -33.27
C ASP A 539 -11.89 1.61 -34.40
N ALA A 540 -11.31 0.44 -34.09
CA ALA A 540 -10.57 -0.40 -35.02
C ALA A 540 -11.48 -1.05 -36.07
N ASP A 541 -10.96 -1.24 -37.30
CA ASP A 541 -11.67 -1.99 -38.35
C ASP A 541 -11.59 -3.51 -38.09
N LYS A 542 -12.49 -3.99 -37.22
CA LYS A 542 -12.53 -5.40 -36.80
C LYS A 542 -12.70 -6.36 -37.97
N SER A 543 -13.54 -6.01 -38.95
CA SER A 543 -13.80 -6.89 -40.10
C SER A 543 -12.56 -7.04 -40.98
N LEU A 544 -11.79 -5.97 -41.16
CA LEU A 544 -10.50 -6.05 -41.84
C LEU A 544 -9.53 -6.93 -41.04
N LEU A 545 -9.34 -6.66 -39.75
CA LEU A 545 -8.36 -7.37 -38.92
C LEU A 545 -8.67 -8.86 -38.77
N GLU A 546 -9.94 -9.21 -38.61
CA GLU A 546 -10.44 -10.58 -38.62
C GLU A 546 -10.11 -11.27 -39.94
N GLY A 547 -10.46 -10.64 -41.07
CA GLY A 547 -10.17 -11.17 -42.40
C GLY A 547 -8.66 -11.35 -42.68
N LEU A 548 -7.81 -10.44 -42.18
CA LEU A 548 -6.35 -10.57 -42.30
C LEU A 548 -5.81 -11.76 -41.48
N ALA A 549 -6.30 -11.95 -40.25
CA ALA A 549 -5.88 -13.07 -39.42
C ALA A 549 -6.34 -14.43 -39.97
N GLU A 550 -7.61 -14.51 -40.40
CA GLU A 550 -8.15 -15.72 -41.04
C GLU A 550 -7.39 -16.07 -42.31
N SER A 551 -7.15 -15.09 -43.19
CA SER A 551 -6.39 -15.30 -44.42
C SER A 551 -4.94 -15.67 -44.14
N GLY A 552 -4.36 -15.17 -43.04
CA GLY A 552 -2.97 -15.40 -42.65
C GLY A 552 -2.75 -16.64 -41.78
N ASN A 553 -3.72 -17.56 -41.67
CA ASN A 553 -3.65 -18.74 -40.80
C ASN A 553 -3.27 -18.41 -39.34
N GLY A 554 -3.70 -17.26 -38.82
CA GLY A 554 -3.50 -16.86 -37.42
C GLY A 554 -4.82 -16.62 -36.70
N ARG A 555 -4.78 -15.83 -35.63
CA ARG A 555 -5.93 -15.56 -34.75
C ARG A 555 -6.27 -14.08 -34.70
N PHE A 556 -7.55 -13.79 -34.63
CA PHE A 556 -8.07 -12.46 -34.36
C PHE A 556 -8.44 -12.33 -32.88
N TYR A 557 -7.97 -11.26 -32.24
CA TYR A 557 -8.29 -10.93 -30.86
C TYR A 557 -9.00 -9.58 -30.78
N ASP A 558 -10.28 -9.61 -30.40
CA ASP A 558 -11.09 -8.42 -30.17
C ASP A 558 -10.94 -7.92 -28.73
N VAL A 559 -10.11 -6.90 -28.52
CA VAL A 559 -9.80 -6.39 -27.19
C VAL A 559 -10.64 -5.16 -26.84
N THR A 560 -11.66 -5.39 -26.01
CA THR A 560 -12.50 -4.34 -25.43
C THR A 560 -11.84 -3.67 -24.23
N ASP A 561 -11.17 -4.46 -23.38
CA ASP A 561 -10.37 -3.99 -22.24
C ASP A 561 -8.88 -4.09 -22.56
N ALA A 562 -8.25 -2.93 -22.75
CA ALA A 562 -6.83 -2.82 -23.10
C ALA A 562 -5.90 -3.46 -22.05
N THR A 563 -6.34 -3.64 -20.80
CA THR A 563 -5.51 -4.28 -19.75
C THR A 563 -5.22 -5.75 -20.03
N THR A 564 -5.99 -6.39 -20.93
CA THR A 564 -5.79 -7.80 -21.33
C THR A 564 -4.76 -8.00 -22.45
N ILE A 565 -4.33 -6.92 -23.13
CA ILE A 565 -3.38 -6.96 -24.26
C ILE A 565 -2.08 -7.71 -23.89
N PRO A 566 -1.43 -7.45 -22.73
CA PRO A 566 -0.22 -8.17 -22.34
C PRO A 566 -0.42 -9.68 -22.25
N ALA A 567 -1.56 -10.15 -21.75
CA ALA A 567 -1.86 -11.57 -21.63
C ALA A 567 -2.07 -12.22 -23.01
N ILE A 568 -2.79 -11.55 -23.92
CA ILE A 568 -3.05 -12.02 -25.28
C ILE A 568 -1.75 -12.16 -26.07
N LEU A 569 -0.90 -11.12 -26.06
CA LEU A 569 0.38 -11.14 -26.76
C LEU A 569 1.32 -12.21 -26.21
N SER A 570 1.37 -12.34 -24.88
CA SER A 570 2.13 -13.38 -24.21
C SER A 570 1.68 -14.77 -24.66
N ARG A 571 0.35 -15.00 -24.68
CA ARG A 571 -0.26 -16.24 -25.14
C ARG A 571 0.15 -16.56 -26.58
N GLU A 572 -0.02 -15.63 -27.50
CA GLU A 572 0.32 -15.85 -28.91
C GLU A 572 1.82 -16.16 -29.11
N THR A 573 2.69 -15.45 -28.38
CA THR A 573 4.14 -15.68 -28.39
C THR A 573 4.50 -17.07 -27.88
N ILE A 574 3.88 -17.50 -26.78
CA ILE A 574 4.06 -18.82 -26.17
C ILE A 574 3.59 -19.92 -27.13
N MET A 575 2.41 -19.78 -27.73
CA MET A 575 1.85 -20.70 -28.72
C MET A 575 2.80 -20.93 -29.90
N MET A 576 3.43 -19.86 -30.39
CA MET A 576 4.35 -19.95 -31.53
C MET A 576 5.71 -20.51 -31.15
N SER A 577 6.19 -20.30 -29.93
CA SER A 577 7.53 -20.76 -29.52
C SER A 577 7.63 -22.24 -29.17
N ARG A 578 6.50 -22.91 -28.85
CA ARG A 578 6.51 -24.26 -28.26
C ARG A 578 5.42 -25.15 -28.87
N THR A 579 5.63 -26.47 -28.82
CA THR A 579 4.60 -27.47 -29.13
C THR A 579 3.98 -27.90 -27.81
N TYR A 580 2.77 -27.42 -27.55
CA TYR A 580 2.07 -27.65 -26.29
C TYR A 580 1.02 -28.77 -26.39
N ILE A 581 0.44 -29.00 -27.57
CA ILE A 581 -0.55 -30.05 -27.78
C ILE A 581 0.17 -31.25 -28.39
N VAL A 582 0.06 -32.40 -27.72
CA VAL A 582 0.43 -33.70 -28.26
C VAL A 582 -0.86 -34.41 -28.61
N ASP A 583 -1.12 -34.57 -29.91
CA ASP A 583 -2.35 -35.16 -30.46
C ASP A 583 -2.04 -36.49 -31.16
N GLU A 584 -1.59 -37.46 -30.36
CA GLU A 584 -1.25 -38.80 -30.81
C GLU A 584 -1.80 -39.85 -29.82
N PRO A 585 -2.48 -40.90 -30.28
CA PRO A 585 -3.05 -41.90 -29.38
C PRO A 585 -1.99 -42.66 -28.57
N PHE A 586 -2.08 -42.64 -27.25
CA PHE A 586 -1.09 -43.23 -26.33
C PHE A 586 -1.73 -43.93 -25.12
N TYR A 587 -0.97 -44.78 -24.45
CA TYR A 587 -1.37 -45.39 -23.17
C TYR A 587 -0.51 -44.81 -22.03
N PRO A 588 -1.08 -44.05 -21.09
CA PRO A 588 -0.30 -43.49 -20.01
C PRO A 588 0.27 -44.57 -19.09
N THR A 589 1.49 -44.32 -18.61
CA THR A 589 2.13 -45.12 -17.57
C THR A 589 1.50 -44.77 -16.22
N VAL A 590 1.07 -45.78 -15.46
CA VAL A 590 0.47 -45.62 -14.14
C VAL A 590 1.55 -45.75 -13.07
N TYR A 591 1.68 -44.72 -12.24
CA TYR A 591 2.51 -44.75 -11.04
C TYR A 591 1.67 -45.02 -9.79
N ALA A 592 2.32 -45.57 -8.77
CA ALA A 592 1.68 -45.90 -7.51
C ALA A 592 1.08 -44.65 -6.85
N SER A 593 -0.25 -44.64 -6.67
CA SER A 593 -1.05 -43.47 -6.33
C SER A 593 -2.40 -43.89 -5.72
N LYS A 594 -3.23 -42.90 -5.37
CA LYS A 594 -4.58 -43.15 -4.87
C LYS A 594 -5.58 -43.57 -5.95
N TRP A 595 -5.20 -43.46 -7.23
CA TRP A 595 -6.01 -43.88 -8.37
C TRP A 595 -5.70 -45.32 -8.83
N ASP A 596 -4.66 -45.97 -8.29
CA ASP A 596 -4.26 -47.34 -8.67
C ASP A 596 -5.40 -48.36 -8.72
N PRO A 597 -6.37 -48.37 -7.77
CA PRO A 597 -7.46 -49.34 -7.82
C PRO A 597 -8.33 -49.20 -9.08
N LEU A 598 -8.41 -48.01 -9.66
CA LEU A 598 -9.20 -47.77 -10.88
C LEU A 598 -8.51 -48.38 -12.11
N PHE A 599 -7.18 -48.45 -12.12
CA PHE A 599 -6.38 -48.89 -13.27
C PHE A 599 -5.91 -50.35 -13.18
N ALA A 600 -6.38 -51.11 -12.18
CA ALA A 600 -5.96 -52.49 -11.95
C ALA A 600 -6.27 -53.46 -13.12
N GLU A 601 -7.32 -53.17 -13.90
CA GLU A 601 -7.72 -53.95 -15.07
C GLU A 601 -7.12 -53.43 -16.39
N GLY A 602 -6.25 -52.41 -16.31
CA GLY A 602 -5.65 -51.72 -17.44
C GLY A 602 -6.12 -50.27 -17.57
N VAL A 603 -5.42 -49.50 -18.40
CA VAL A 603 -5.72 -48.09 -18.69
C VAL A 603 -6.27 -47.95 -20.11
N PRO A 604 -7.37 -47.20 -20.30
CA PRO A 604 -7.84 -46.85 -21.65
C PRO A 604 -6.81 -46.03 -22.43
N GLN A 605 -6.93 -46.00 -23.76
CA GLN A 605 -6.13 -45.14 -24.61
C GLN A 605 -6.58 -43.68 -24.50
N MET A 606 -5.62 -42.75 -24.41
CA MET A 606 -5.86 -41.31 -24.51
C MET A 606 -5.46 -40.79 -25.89
N ASN A 607 -6.06 -39.68 -26.33
CA ASN A 607 -5.76 -39.09 -27.65
C ASN A 607 -4.88 -37.86 -27.54
N THR A 608 -5.27 -36.92 -26.67
CA THR A 608 -4.69 -35.58 -26.69
C THR A 608 -4.41 -35.11 -25.26
N TYR A 609 -3.27 -34.47 -25.06
CA TYR A 609 -2.91 -33.81 -23.79
C TYR A 609 -2.04 -32.58 -24.02
N ILE A 610 -1.90 -31.78 -22.97
CA ILE A 610 -1.03 -30.61 -22.96
C ILE A 610 0.28 -30.97 -22.30
N ALA A 611 1.38 -30.81 -23.04
CA ALA A 611 2.72 -30.93 -22.51
C ALA A 611 2.94 -29.87 -21.43
N THR A 612 3.32 -30.33 -20.23
CA THR A 612 3.65 -29.51 -19.06
C THR A 612 4.82 -30.17 -18.34
N THR A 613 5.31 -29.59 -17.24
CA THR A 613 6.36 -30.22 -16.45
C THR A 613 5.97 -30.28 -14.99
N ALA A 614 6.09 -31.45 -14.36
CA ALA A 614 5.75 -31.62 -12.96
C ALA A 614 6.71 -30.83 -12.05
N LYS A 615 6.16 -30.17 -11.02
CA LYS A 615 6.96 -29.51 -9.98
C LYS A 615 7.68 -30.56 -9.12
N GLY A 616 8.81 -30.18 -8.54
CA GLY A 616 9.69 -31.11 -7.82
C GLY A 616 9.08 -31.82 -6.61
N THR A 617 8.01 -31.28 -6.01
CA THR A 617 7.28 -31.89 -4.87
C THR A 617 5.96 -32.52 -5.27
N ALA A 618 5.62 -32.52 -6.56
CA ALA A 618 4.36 -33.05 -7.05
C ALA A 618 4.41 -34.58 -7.23
N SER A 619 3.26 -35.22 -7.05
CA SER A 619 3.07 -36.65 -7.23
C SER A 619 2.39 -36.91 -8.57
N VAL A 620 3.11 -37.51 -9.52
CA VAL A 620 2.56 -37.92 -10.82
C VAL A 620 1.90 -39.29 -10.67
N ALA A 621 0.63 -39.39 -11.07
CA ALA A 621 -0.14 -40.63 -11.08
C ALA A 621 -0.24 -41.24 -12.49
N LEU A 622 -0.39 -40.40 -13.51
CA LEU A 622 -0.37 -40.80 -14.92
C LEU A 622 0.66 -39.96 -15.67
N GLU A 623 1.46 -40.61 -16.51
CA GLU A 623 2.52 -39.99 -17.33
C GLU A 623 2.40 -40.45 -18.79
N SER A 624 2.69 -39.56 -19.74
CA SER A 624 2.68 -39.85 -21.18
C SER A 624 3.90 -40.70 -21.60
N GLU A 625 3.90 -41.18 -22.84
CA GLU A 625 5.07 -41.88 -23.41
C GLU A 625 6.29 -40.94 -23.61
N GLU A 626 6.05 -39.63 -23.72
CA GLU A 626 7.06 -38.59 -23.85
C GLU A 626 7.55 -38.05 -22.50
N GLU A 627 7.15 -38.68 -21.39
CA GLU A 627 7.52 -38.32 -20.00
C GLU A 627 6.83 -37.02 -19.51
N ASP A 628 5.69 -36.63 -20.09
CA ASP A 628 4.89 -35.51 -19.60
C ASP A 628 3.83 -35.96 -18.58
N PRO A 629 3.60 -35.18 -17.51
CA PRO A 629 2.55 -35.48 -16.55
C PRO A 629 1.15 -35.35 -17.17
N VAL A 630 0.33 -36.39 -16.99
CA VAL A 630 -1.08 -36.43 -17.41
C VAL A 630 -2.03 -36.18 -16.24
N LEU A 631 -1.78 -36.84 -15.11
CA LEU A 631 -2.52 -36.66 -13.86
C LEU A 631 -1.52 -36.47 -12.74
N THR A 632 -1.50 -35.27 -12.15
CA THR A 632 -0.54 -34.90 -11.11
C THR A 632 -1.24 -34.22 -9.96
N THR A 633 -0.80 -34.50 -8.74
CA THR A 633 -1.36 -33.92 -7.53
C THR A 633 -0.28 -33.38 -6.61
N TRP A 634 -0.60 -32.38 -5.81
CA TRP A 634 0.25 -31.94 -4.71
C TRP A 634 -0.55 -31.18 -3.65
N ASN A 635 0.08 -30.93 -2.51
CA ASN A 635 -0.47 -30.04 -1.49
C ASN A 635 0.10 -28.63 -1.71
N TYR A 636 -0.79 -27.63 -1.67
CA TYR A 636 -0.43 -26.23 -1.79
C TYR A 636 -1.02 -25.45 -0.62
N GLY A 637 -0.16 -25.08 0.33
CA GLY A 637 -0.62 -24.60 1.64
C GLY A 637 -1.46 -25.67 2.36
N LEU A 638 -2.64 -25.29 2.84
CA LEU A 638 -3.62 -26.20 3.45
C LEU A 638 -4.46 -26.96 2.41
N GLY A 639 -4.53 -26.46 1.18
CA GLY A 639 -5.34 -27.02 0.11
C GLY A 639 -4.62 -28.09 -0.70
N LYS A 640 -5.38 -28.71 -1.60
CA LYS A 640 -4.86 -29.70 -2.55
C LYS A 640 -5.13 -29.23 -3.96
N SER A 641 -4.17 -29.46 -4.84
CA SER A 641 -4.30 -29.14 -6.25
C SER A 641 -4.05 -30.34 -7.15
N ILE A 642 -4.88 -30.50 -8.18
CA ILE A 642 -4.80 -31.55 -9.20
C ILE A 642 -4.67 -30.90 -10.58
N ALA A 643 -3.69 -31.35 -11.37
CA ALA A 643 -3.60 -31.07 -12.79
C ALA A 643 -3.97 -32.34 -13.57
N TYR A 644 -5.01 -32.27 -14.38
CA TYR A 644 -5.30 -33.23 -15.43
C TYR A 644 -5.10 -32.56 -16.79
N THR A 645 -4.05 -32.93 -17.53
CA THR A 645 -3.60 -32.21 -18.73
C THR A 645 -4.30 -32.65 -20.01
N SER A 646 -5.13 -33.69 -19.93
CA SER A 646 -6.09 -34.06 -20.97
C SER A 646 -7.47 -33.46 -20.68
N GLY A 647 -8.39 -33.49 -21.64
CA GLY A 647 -9.71 -32.87 -21.50
C GLY A 647 -10.79 -33.79 -20.94
N SER A 648 -11.90 -33.22 -20.49
CA SER A 648 -13.12 -33.95 -20.09
C SER A 648 -13.94 -34.41 -21.31
N GLY A 649 -13.77 -33.72 -22.45
CA GLY A 649 -14.41 -33.95 -23.75
C GLY A 649 -13.58 -34.81 -24.71
N ALA A 650 -13.64 -34.49 -26.00
CA ALA A 650 -13.06 -35.29 -27.10
C ALA A 650 -11.58 -35.69 -26.91
N TRP A 651 -10.80 -34.91 -26.16
CA TRP A 651 -9.39 -35.15 -25.88
C TRP A 651 -9.12 -36.39 -25.01
N SER A 652 -10.08 -36.75 -24.13
CA SER A 652 -9.96 -37.93 -23.25
C SER A 652 -9.98 -39.26 -24.01
N GLY A 653 -10.35 -39.27 -25.30
CA GLY A 653 -10.32 -40.46 -26.14
C GLY A 653 -11.11 -41.63 -25.56
N GLY A 654 -10.43 -42.76 -25.33
CA GLY A 654 -11.03 -43.98 -24.80
C GLY A 654 -11.54 -43.87 -23.37
N PHE A 655 -11.12 -42.86 -22.60
CA PHE A 655 -11.61 -42.67 -21.23
C PHE A 655 -13.10 -42.33 -21.17
N GLN A 656 -13.68 -41.65 -22.16
CA GLN A 656 -15.12 -41.32 -22.14
C GLN A 656 -16.04 -42.55 -22.17
N SER A 657 -15.58 -43.62 -22.82
CA SER A 657 -16.34 -44.87 -22.94
C SER A 657 -15.95 -45.90 -21.88
N TRP A 658 -15.05 -45.53 -20.97
CA TRP A 658 -14.57 -46.40 -19.89
C TRP A 658 -15.58 -46.51 -18.76
N GLU A 659 -15.85 -47.74 -18.30
CA GLU A 659 -16.82 -48.01 -17.24
C GLU A 659 -16.52 -47.28 -15.93
N ASN A 660 -15.23 -47.09 -15.60
CA ASN A 660 -14.80 -46.39 -14.39
C ASN A 660 -14.68 -44.86 -14.58
N TRP A 661 -15.12 -44.28 -15.70
CA TRP A 661 -15.01 -42.84 -15.95
C TRP A 661 -15.73 -41.98 -14.90
N PRO A 662 -16.98 -42.28 -14.48
CA PRO A 662 -17.59 -41.59 -13.34
C PRO A 662 -16.81 -41.80 -12.04
N ALA A 663 -16.27 -43.01 -11.80
CA ALA A 663 -15.51 -43.30 -10.59
C ALA A 663 -14.19 -42.51 -10.52
N PHE A 664 -13.57 -42.22 -11.67
CA PHE A 664 -12.40 -41.35 -11.78
C PHE A 664 -12.71 -39.93 -11.28
N TRP A 665 -13.78 -39.30 -11.78
CA TRP A 665 -14.17 -37.94 -11.36
C TRP A 665 -14.55 -37.87 -9.89
N ASN A 666 -15.33 -38.83 -9.40
CA ASN A 666 -15.70 -38.91 -7.99
C ASN A 666 -14.48 -39.11 -7.08
N ARG A 667 -13.48 -39.90 -7.52
CA ARG A 667 -12.21 -40.03 -6.81
C ARG A 667 -11.44 -38.71 -6.80
N SER A 668 -11.35 -38.02 -7.94
CA SER A 668 -10.66 -36.74 -8.04
C SER A 668 -11.27 -35.69 -7.11
N VAL A 669 -12.60 -35.54 -7.09
CA VAL A 669 -13.30 -34.66 -6.16
C VAL A 669 -13.04 -35.08 -4.71
N SER A 670 -13.18 -36.36 -4.38
CA SER A 670 -12.89 -36.85 -3.02
C SER A 670 -11.46 -36.57 -2.56
N GLU A 671 -10.50 -36.49 -3.48
CA GLU A 671 -9.13 -36.12 -3.15
C GLU A 671 -8.95 -34.62 -2.96
N LEU A 672 -9.69 -33.77 -3.68
CA LEU A 672 -9.68 -32.31 -3.53
C LEU A 672 -10.27 -31.86 -2.20
N LEU A 673 -11.31 -32.55 -1.72
CA LEU A 673 -12.02 -32.16 -0.51
C LEU A 673 -11.08 -32.10 0.72
N PRO A 674 -11.32 -31.14 1.63
CA PRO A 674 -10.58 -31.02 2.89
C PRO A 674 -10.56 -32.35 3.66
N ALA A 675 -9.37 -32.75 4.11
CA ALA A 675 -9.18 -33.98 4.89
C ALA A 675 -8.79 -33.69 6.35
N PHE A 676 -8.78 -32.42 6.75
CA PHE A 676 -8.46 -32.00 8.11
C PHE A 676 -9.71 -31.97 9.00
N GLU A 677 -9.53 -32.25 10.29
CA GLU A 677 -10.58 -32.05 11.27
C GLU A 677 -10.72 -30.55 11.56
N GLU A 678 -11.91 -29.98 11.34
CA GLU A 678 -12.21 -28.62 11.78
C GLU A 678 -12.39 -28.59 13.30
N VAL A 679 -11.33 -28.19 13.99
CA VAL A 679 -11.38 -27.92 15.43
C VAL A 679 -11.96 -26.51 15.63
N PRO A 680 -13.00 -26.33 16.46
CA PRO A 680 -13.57 -25.00 16.69
C PRO A 680 -12.63 -24.17 17.58
N PHE A 681 -11.68 -23.47 16.98
CA PHE A 681 -10.91 -22.46 17.69
C PHE A 681 -11.79 -21.24 17.95
N SER A 682 -11.71 -20.67 19.15
CA SER A 682 -12.46 -19.45 19.46
C SER A 682 -11.61 -18.23 19.12
N VAL A 683 -12.16 -17.30 18.33
CA VAL A 683 -11.55 -15.99 18.09
C VAL A 683 -12.40 -14.91 18.74
N THR A 684 -11.85 -14.21 19.73
CA THR A 684 -12.59 -13.20 20.49
C THR A 684 -11.89 -11.85 20.43
N LYS A 685 -12.64 -10.81 20.08
CA LYS A 685 -12.12 -9.42 20.11
C LYS A 685 -11.90 -8.97 21.55
N LYS A 686 -10.68 -8.50 21.86
CA LYS A 686 -10.30 -7.95 23.18
C LYS A 686 -10.32 -6.43 23.18
N ALA A 687 -9.84 -5.82 22.10
CA ALA A 687 -9.85 -4.38 21.83
C ALA A 687 -9.89 -4.14 20.32
N GLN A 688 -9.99 -2.88 19.87
CA GLN A 688 -9.87 -2.56 18.45
C GLN A 688 -8.50 -3.02 17.93
N GLY A 689 -8.49 -3.79 16.84
CA GLY A 689 -7.28 -4.37 16.27
C GLY A 689 -6.61 -5.47 17.10
N VAL A 690 -7.21 -5.94 18.20
CA VAL A 690 -6.62 -6.97 19.07
C VAL A 690 -7.58 -8.13 19.29
N TYR A 691 -7.18 -9.30 18.80
CA TYR A 691 -7.97 -10.54 18.82
C TYR A 691 -7.26 -11.62 19.62
N THR A 692 -8.00 -12.38 20.43
CA THR A 692 -7.49 -13.56 21.13
C THR A 692 -7.94 -14.80 20.37
N VAL A 693 -7.00 -15.64 19.96
CA VAL A 693 -7.26 -16.94 19.35
C VAL A 693 -6.91 -18.02 20.36
N GLU A 694 -7.84 -18.94 20.64
CA GLU A 694 -7.68 -20.01 21.63
C GLU A 694 -8.22 -21.33 21.11
N ASP A 695 -7.47 -22.41 21.38
CA ASP A 695 -7.90 -23.80 21.25
C ASP A 695 -8.66 -24.22 22.53
N PRO A 696 -10.00 -24.37 22.50
CA PRO A 696 -10.78 -24.73 23.68
C PRO A 696 -10.45 -26.15 24.19
N SER A 697 -9.90 -27.01 23.33
CA SER A 697 -9.50 -28.36 23.71
C SER A 697 -8.14 -28.39 24.43
N HIS A 698 -7.36 -27.31 24.33
CA HIS A 698 -5.99 -27.20 24.83
C HIS A 698 -5.06 -28.35 24.39
N LEU A 699 -5.35 -28.96 23.23
CA LEU A 699 -4.55 -30.04 22.67
C LEU A 699 -3.38 -29.51 21.82
N SER A 700 -3.51 -28.30 21.27
CA SER A 700 -2.49 -27.65 20.45
C SER A 700 -1.51 -26.84 21.29
N ALA A 701 -0.22 -26.94 20.99
CA ALA A 701 0.83 -26.13 21.61
C ALA A 701 1.11 -24.86 20.81
N ILE A 702 1.08 -24.94 19.48
CA ILE A 702 1.42 -23.85 18.55
C ILE A 702 0.20 -23.59 17.66
N LEU A 703 -0.11 -22.31 17.49
CA LEU A 703 -1.15 -21.85 16.57
C LEU A 703 -0.48 -20.97 15.52
N ASP A 704 -0.60 -21.38 14.25
CA ASP A 704 -0.26 -20.56 13.11
C ASP A 704 -1.52 -19.85 12.64
N VAL A 705 -1.51 -18.52 12.72
CA VAL A 705 -2.65 -17.67 12.35
C VAL A 705 -2.25 -16.85 11.14
N THR A 706 -3.11 -16.83 10.12
CA THR A 706 -3.02 -15.94 8.97
C THR A 706 -4.32 -15.17 8.83
N VAL A 707 -4.24 -13.89 8.46
CA VAL A 707 -5.42 -13.06 8.21
C VAL A 707 -5.38 -12.58 6.76
N VAL A 708 -6.50 -12.75 6.05
CA VAL A 708 -6.67 -12.37 4.64
C VAL A 708 -7.90 -11.49 4.50
N ASP A 709 -7.84 -10.43 3.69
CA ASP A 709 -9.00 -9.58 3.40
C ASP A 709 -9.89 -10.16 2.28
N GLU A 710 -11.02 -9.49 1.98
CA GLU A 710 -11.93 -9.86 0.88
C GLU A 710 -11.26 -9.87 -0.51
N LYS A 711 -10.17 -9.12 -0.69
CA LYS A 711 -9.44 -9.02 -1.96
C LYS A 711 -8.40 -10.12 -2.11
N GLY A 712 -8.23 -11.01 -1.13
CA GLY A 712 -7.19 -12.04 -1.14
C GLY A 712 -5.81 -11.46 -0.85
N GLU A 713 -5.71 -10.39 -0.07
CA GLU A 713 -4.44 -9.85 0.41
C GLU A 713 -4.17 -10.32 1.84
N GLU A 714 -3.01 -10.95 2.04
CA GLU A 714 -2.54 -11.32 3.38
C GLU A 714 -2.22 -10.04 4.16
N LEU A 715 -2.91 -9.83 5.29
CA LEU A 715 -2.73 -8.65 6.13
C LEU A 715 -1.55 -8.85 7.10
N PRO A 716 -0.73 -7.81 7.33
CA PRO A 716 0.36 -7.90 8.29
C PRO A 716 -0.19 -8.00 9.71
N ILE A 717 0.19 -9.06 10.42
CA ILE A 717 -0.21 -9.29 11.81
C ILE A 717 1.01 -9.45 12.72
N GLN A 718 0.83 -9.12 14.00
CA GLN A 718 1.78 -9.45 15.06
C GLN A 718 1.14 -10.43 16.03
N ILE A 719 1.78 -11.59 16.20
CA ILE A 719 1.29 -12.66 17.08
C ILE A 719 2.11 -12.67 18.37
N GLN A 720 1.44 -12.56 19.51
CA GLN A 720 2.03 -12.68 20.83
C GLN A 720 1.49 -13.92 21.55
N PRO A 721 2.32 -14.94 21.84
CA PRO A 721 1.86 -16.12 22.57
C PRO A 721 1.56 -15.78 24.04
N ILE A 722 0.37 -16.13 24.51
CA ILE A 722 -0.05 -15.96 25.92
C ILE A 722 0.18 -17.27 26.68
N ALA A 723 -0.28 -18.39 26.13
CA ALA A 723 -0.20 -19.72 26.71
C ALA A 723 -0.21 -20.80 25.60
N PRO A 724 0.10 -22.07 25.90
CA PRO A 724 -0.06 -23.16 24.92
C PRO A 724 -1.50 -23.19 24.36
N GLY A 725 -1.62 -23.16 23.04
CA GLY A 725 -2.92 -23.11 22.35
C GLY A 725 -3.67 -21.79 22.51
N LYS A 726 -2.99 -20.69 22.91
CA LYS A 726 -3.60 -19.37 23.06
C LYS A 726 -2.66 -18.24 22.66
N VAL A 727 -3.07 -17.45 21.67
CA VAL A 727 -2.29 -16.33 21.11
C VAL A 727 -3.12 -15.04 21.05
N GLU A 728 -2.45 -13.91 21.18
CA GLU A 728 -3.00 -12.58 20.90
C GLU A 728 -2.51 -12.15 19.51
N VAL A 729 -3.45 -11.78 18.64
CA VAL A 729 -3.19 -11.33 17.27
C VAL A 729 -3.52 -9.85 17.21
N MET A 730 -2.50 -9.05 16.94
CA MET A 730 -2.65 -7.63 16.65
C MET A 730 -2.75 -7.46 15.14
N LEU A 731 -3.87 -6.92 14.70
CA LEU A 731 -4.25 -6.70 13.31
C LEU A 731 -4.53 -5.22 13.10
N ASP A 732 -3.82 -4.62 12.15
CA ASP A 732 -4.09 -3.27 11.66
C ASP A 732 -4.71 -3.42 10.27
N ALA A 733 -6.03 -3.24 10.18
CA ALA A 733 -6.81 -3.52 8.98
C ALA A 733 -7.85 -2.42 8.76
N GLU A 734 -8.13 -2.13 7.48
CA GLU A 734 -9.24 -1.25 7.13
C GLU A 734 -10.58 -1.87 7.55
N PRO A 735 -11.62 -1.04 7.81
CA PRO A 735 -12.97 -1.53 8.05
C PRO A 735 -13.44 -2.46 6.93
N GLY A 736 -14.04 -3.59 7.31
CA GLY A 736 -14.47 -4.62 6.37
C GLY A 736 -14.32 -6.03 6.93
N LEU A 737 -14.53 -7.01 6.07
CA LEU A 737 -14.41 -8.42 6.43
C LEU A 737 -12.96 -8.91 6.29
N VAL A 738 -12.51 -9.63 7.32
CA VAL A 738 -11.23 -10.31 7.34
C VAL A 738 -11.43 -11.77 7.73
N PHE A 739 -10.66 -12.65 7.12
CA PHE A 739 -10.75 -14.09 7.31
C PHE A 739 -9.52 -14.58 8.06
N PHE A 740 -9.76 -15.25 9.18
CA PHE A 740 -8.74 -15.92 9.95
C PHE A 740 -8.64 -17.36 9.47
N SER A 741 -7.43 -17.74 9.08
CA SER A 741 -7.03 -19.14 8.93
C SER A 741 -6.14 -19.50 10.11
N ILE A 742 -6.59 -20.48 10.90
CA ILE A 742 -5.89 -20.96 12.08
C ILE A 742 -5.53 -22.42 11.83
N SER A 743 -4.26 -22.75 11.93
CA SER A 743 -3.78 -24.13 11.83
C SER A 743 -2.90 -24.50 13.01
N ASN A 744 -2.82 -25.79 13.30
CA ASN A 744 -2.00 -26.33 14.38
C ASN A 744 -0.95 -27.31 13.86
N GLU A 745 -0.06 -27.76 14.76
CA GLU A 745 1.01 -28.72 14.41
C GLU A 745 0.51 -30.09 13.95
N THR A 746 -0.77 -30.43 14.17
CA THR A 746 -1.37 -31.71 13.77
C THR A 746 -1.96 -31.66 12.36
N GLY A 747 -1.98 -30.49 11.72
CA GLY A 747 -2.61 -30.26 10.42
C GLY A 747 -4.12 -30.05 10.49
N ALA A 748 -4.68 -29.86 11.69
CA ALA A 748 -6.04 -29.36 11.84
C ALA A 748 -6.07 -27.88 11.48
N ALA A 749 -7.10 -27.48 10.76
CA ALA A 749 -7.29 -26.10 10.33
C ALA A 749 -8.73 -25.66 10.61
N TYR A 750 -8.89 -24.38 10.88
CA TYR A 750 -10.17 -23.75 11.13
C TYR A 750 -10.19 -22.40 10.45
N LYS A 751 -11.31 -22.14 9.78
CA LYS A 751 -11.57 -20.90 9.08
C LYS A 751 -12.71 -20.18 9.80
N THR A 752 -12.51 -18.90 10.05
CA THR A 752 -13.59 -18.05 10.56
C THR A 752 -13.45 -16.66 9.98
N GLY A 753 -14.57 -16.00 9.76
CA GLY A 753 -14.60 -14.63 9.28
C GLY A 753 -14.97 -13.69 10.41
N LEU A 754 -14.28 -12.57 10.50
CA LEU A 754 -14.55 -11.52 11.47
C LEU A 754 -14.70 -10.18 10.75
N THR A 755 -15.59 -9.36 11.27
CA THR A 755 -15.77 -8.00 10.79
C THR A 755 -14.89 -7.06 11.60
N VAL A 756 -14.05 -6.32 10.89
CA VAL A 756 -13.38 -5.13 11.41
C VAL A 756 -14.40 -4.01 11.30
N PRO A 757 -14.92 -3.48 12.42
CA PRO A 757 -15.90 -2.40 12.38
C PRO A 757 -15.28 -1.12 11.83
N TYR A 758 -16.15 -0.15 11.54
CA TYR A 758 -15.76 1.22 11.25
C TYR A 758 -14.82 1.81 12.33
N GLY A 759 -14.03 2.81 11.95
CA GLY A 759 -13.07 3.46 12.85
C GLY A 759 -13.75 4.09 14.06
N ASP A 760 -13.05 4.13 15.20
CA ASP A 760 -13.61 4.66 16.45
C ASP A 760 -14.07 6.14 16.32
N GLU A 761 -13.55 6.89 15.34
CA GLU A 761 -13.97 8.27 15.04
C GLU A 761 -15.41 8.42 14.54
N TYR A 762 -16.02 7.36 14.00
CA TYR A 762 -17.40 7.40 13.50
C TYR A 762 -18.42 6.91 14.53
N ARG A 763 -17.99 6.73 15.79
CA ARG A 763 -18.87 6.32 16.88
C ARG A 763 -19.62 7.51 17.46
N ILE A 764 -20.85 7.25 17.89
CA ILE A 764 -21.66 8.22 18.65
C ILE A 764 -21.16 8.22 20.10
N ASP A 765 -20.08 8.95 20.38
CA ASP A 765 -19.51 9.11 21.72
C ASP A 765 -19.59 10.58 22.18
N GLU A 766 -19.80 10.78 23.49
CA GLU A 766 -19.75 12.13 24.07
C GLU A 766 -18.31 12.62 24.21
N PRO A 767 -18.06 13.95 24.19
CA PRO A 767 -16.72 14.48 24.41
C PRO A 767 -16.12 13.98 25.73
N ASN A 768 -14.86 13.55 25.70
CA ASN A 768 -14.15 13.04 26.87
C ASN A 768 -13.70 14.18 27.80
N MET A 769 -14.67 14.77 28.49
CA MET A 769 -14.44 15.89 29.40
C MET A 769 -13.46 15.56 30.52
N ALA A 770 -13.37 14.29 30.95
CA ALA A 770 -12.43 13.86 31.98
C ALA A 770 -10.97 13.96 31.49
N MET A 771 -10.70 13.50 30.28
CA MET A 771 -9.39 13.61 29.64
C MET A 771 -9.03 15.08 29.40
N LEU A 772 -9.93 15.85 28.81
CA LEU A 772 -9.73 17.28 28.52
C LEU A 772 -9.44 18.11 29.78
N THR A 773 -10.19 17.86 30.87
CA THR A 773 -9.95 18.52 32.16
C THR A 773 -8.55 18.16 32.70
N THR A 774 -8.17 16.89 32.61
CA THR A 774 -6.86 16.41 33.11
C THR A 774 -5.69 17.05 32.34
N ILE A 775 -5.82 17.20 31.01
CA ILE A 775 -4.82 17.86 30.15
C ILE A 775 -4.62 19.32 30.57
N ALA A 776 -5.73 20.05 30.77
CA ALA A 776 -5.69 21.45 31.18
C ALA A 776 -5.08 21.61 32.58
N GLU A 777 -5.54 20.85 33.57
CA GLU A 777 -5.08 20.97 34.95
C GLU A 777 -3.60 20.60 35.13
N ARG A 778 -3.12 19.54 34.47
CA ARG A 778 -1.72 19.09 34.57
C ARG A 778 -0.71 20.11 34.04
N THR A 779 -1.13 20.99 33.13
CA THR A 779 -0.29 22.02 32.51
C THR A 779 -0.52 23.43 33.09
N GLY A 780 -1.43 23.55 34.08
CA GLY A 780 -1.83 24.83 34.65
C GLY A 780 -2.71 25.68 33.72
N GLY A 781 -3.28 25.08 32.67
CA GLY A 781 -4.26 25.68 31.76
C GLY A 781 -5.69 25.62 32.29
N THR A 782 -6.64 26.00 31.45
CA THR A 782 -8.08 25.91 31.76
C THR A 782 -8.90 25.43 30.57
N LEU A 783 -10.03 24.80 30.85
CA LEU A 783 -11.12 24.68 29.87
C LEU A 783 -11.66 26.08 29.55
N VAL A 784 -11.73 26.41 28.26
CA VAL A 784 -12.19 27.72 27.77
C VAL A 784 -13.51 27.54 27.01
N ASP A 785 -14.50 28.35 27.37
CA ASP A 785 -15.80 28.40 26.68
C ASP A 785 -15.77 29.33 25.43
N SER A 786 -14.72 30.14 25.29
CA SER A 786 -14.49 30.99 24.12
C SER A 786 -13.01 31.17 23.84
N LEU A 787 -12.65 31.20 22.55
CA LEU A 787 -11.26 31.43 22.11
C LEU A 787 -10.79 32.88 22.35
N GLU A 788 -11.67 33.80 22.76
CA GLU A 788 -11.30 35.16 23.12
C GLU A 788 -10.33 35.21 24.32
N GLY A 789 -10.42 34.21 25.21
CA GLY A 789 -9.53 34.06 26.35
C GLY A 789 -8.13 33.53 26.02
N ALA A 790 -7.88 33.10 24.77
CA ALA A 790 -6.61 32.49 24.36
C ALA A 790 -5.39 33.42 24.51
N PHE A 791 -5.60 34.75 24.42
CA PHE A 791 -4.55 35.77 24.46
C PHE A 791 -4.37 36.44 25.84
N ARG A 792 -4.93 35.86 26.92
CA ARG A 792 -4.68 36.33 28.30
C ARG A 792 -3.21 36.19 28.69
N ASP A 793 -2.75 36.96 29.68
CA ASP A 793 -1.36 36.88 30.17
C ASP A 793 -0.95 35.43 30.50
N ILE A 794 0.26 35.04 30.08
CA ILE A 794 0.81 33.72 30.40
C ILE A 794 1.56 33.81 31.74
N PRO A 795 1.37 32.88 32.70
CA PRO A 795 2.02 32.95 34.01
C PRO A 795 3.54 32.67 34.00
N TYR A 796 4.15 32.56 32.81
CA TYR A 796 5.56 32.24 32.60
C TYR A 796 6.32 33.43 32.02
N GLU A 797 7.57 33.63 32.42
CA GLU A 797 8.43 34.68 31.86
C GLU A 797 9.20 34.18 30.62
N SER A 798 9.08 34.90 29.50
CA SER A 798 9.90 34.68 28.30
C SER A 798 11.30 35.26 28.48
N GLY A 799 12.31 34.56 27.97
CA GLY A 799 13.67 35.09 27.97
C GLY A 799 14.70 34.21 27.30
N THR A 800 15.56 34.86 26.52
CA THR A 800 16.64 34.22 25.79
C THR A 800 17.89 34.12 26.66
N LYS A 801 18.53 32.94 26.63
CA LYS A 801 19.86 32.73 27.22
C LYS A 801 20.91 32.83 26.13
N GLU A 802 21.67 33.92 26.10
CA GLU A 802 22.82 34.05 25.19
C GLU A 802 24.11 33.57 25.89
N PRO A 803 24.71 32.44 25.46
CA PRO A 803 25.96 31.96 26.04
C PRO A 803 27.14 32.87 25.64
N ILE A 804 27.83 33.44 26.62
CA ILE A 804 28.99 34.33 26.38
C ILE A 804 30.33 33.59 26.43
N ARG A 805 30.31 32.26 26.56
CA ARG A 805 31.50 31.41 26.65
C ARG A 805 32.48 31.62 25.49
N GLN A 806 32.00 31.68 24.25
CA GLN A 806 32.86 31.87 23.08
C GLN A 806 33.58 33.22 23.09
N GLN A 807 32.89 34.28 23.52
CA GLN A 807 33.46 35.63 23.63
C GLN A 807 34.55 35.68 24.71
N LEU A 808 34.35 34.98 25.83
CA LEU A 808 35.33 34.85 26.91
C LEU A 808 36.56 34.04 26.47
N LEU A 809 36.37 32.94 25.74
CA LEU A 809 37.47 32.14 25.18
C LEU A 809 38.28 32.95 24.17
N LEU A 810 37.63 33.72 23.30
CA LEU A 810 38.28 34.60 22.33
C LEU A 810 39.11 35.68 23.06
N ALA A 811 38.54 36.32 24.08
CA ALA A 811 39.25 37.30 24.89
C ALA A 811 40.47 36.69 25.61
N ALA A 812 40.33 35.50 26.19
CA ALA A 812 41.44 34.77 26.81
C ALA A 812 42.55 34.43 25.80
N MET A 813 42.18 34.02 24.59
CA MET A 813 43.12 33.72 23.50
C MET A 813 43.90 34.98 23.08
N ILE A 814 43.22 36.12 22.90
CA ILE A 814 43.87 37.40 22.57
C ILE A 814 44.88 37.79 23.65
N LEU A 815 44.48 37.70 24.93
CA LEU A 815 45.37 38.00 26.06
C LEU A 815 46.58 37.05 26.11
N PHE A 816 46.39 35.77 25.77
CA PHE A 816 47.47 34.79 25.68
C PHE A 816 48.46 35.12 24.55
N PHE A 817 47.98 35.49 23.36
CA PHE A 817 48.84 35.94 22.27
C PHE A 817 49.58 37.24 22.61
N MET A 818 48.93 38.17 23.32
CA MET A 818 49.58 39.38 23.84
C MET A 818 50.68 39.04 24.86
N ASP A 819 50.46 38.09 25.76
CA ASP A 819 51.48 37.58 26.69
C ASP A 819 52.72 37.07 25.90
N ILE A 820 52.50 36.18 24.91
CA ILE A 820 53.57 35.64 24.07
C ILE A 820 54.33 36.75 23.33
N THR A 821 53.59 37.70 22.74
CA THR A 821 54.17 38.78 21.93
C THR A 821 55.03 39.72 22.78
N LEU A 822 54.52 40.14 23.94
CA LEU A 822 55.24 41.01 24.86
C LEU A 822 56.48 40.32 25.45
N ARG A 823 56.42 39.01 25.69
CA ARG A 823 57.58 38.23 26.15
C ARG A 823 58.64 38.07 25.07
N ARG A 824 58.25 37.86 23.81
CA ARG A 824 59.16 37.59 22.69
C ARG A 824 59.82 38.86 22.13
N PHE A 825 59.09 39.97 22.07
CA PHE A 825 59.55 41.20 21.41
C PHE A 825 59.87 42.36 22.36
N GLY A 826 59.48 42.26 23.63
CA GLY A 826 59.66 43.34 24.61
C GLY A 826 58.64 44.47 24.44
N LEU A 827 58.52 45.36 25.44
CA LEU A 827 57.77 46.62 25.33
C LEU A 827 58.59 47.64 24.53
N ARG A 828 58.72 47.44 23.22
CA ARG A 828 59.15 48.52 22.33
C ARG A 828 57.92 49.28 21.87
N LEU A 829 57.51 50.26 22.68
CA LEU A 829 56.58 51.30 22.22
C LEU A 829 57.18 51.93 20.95
N PRO A 830 56.44 52.04 19.83
CA PRO A 830 56.94 52.71 18.64
C PRO A 830 57.32 54.15 19.00
N LYS A 831 58.61 54.49 18.86
CA LYS A 831 59.09 55.88 19.01
C LYS A 831 58.42 56.72 17.93
N LYS A 832 57.57 57.66 18.33
CA LYS A 832 57.08 58.74 17.48
C LYS A 832 58.28 59.42 16.79
N PRO A 833 58.25 59.65 15.46
CA PRO A 833 59.28 60.46 14.81
C PRO A 833 59.28 61.88 15.42
N PRO A 834 60.44 62.57 15.45
CA PRO A 834 60.53 63.91 16.02
C PRO A 834 59.61 64.88 15.28
N LYS A 835 58.88 65.68 16.06
CA LYS A 835 57.97 66.74 15.62
C LYS A 835 58.76 67.74 14.76
N LYS A 836 58.31 67.98 13.52
CA LYS A 836 58.74 69.15 12.72
C LYS A 836 58.46 70.41 13.54
N VAL A 837 59.43 71.31 13.56
CA VAL A 837 59.31 72.69 14.04
C VAL A 837 58.28 73.40 13.16
N GLU A 838 57.20 73.88 13.77
CA GLU A 838 56.39 74.96 13.20
C GLU A 838 57.06 76.27 13.59
N GLU A 839 57.63 76.96 12.60
CA GLU A 839 57.97 78.38 12.69
C GLU A 839 56.87 79.17 11.97
N ALA A 840 56.25 80.05 12.75
CA ALA A 840 55.53 81.28 12.41
C ALA A 840 54.78 81.37 11.06
N GLU A 841 53.48 81.62 11.12
CA GLU A 841 53.00 83.00 10.93
C GLU A 841 51.53 83.15 11.35
N THR A 842 51.32 84.03 12.32
CA THR A 842 50.01 84.49 12.79
C THR A 842 49.56 85.71 12.00
N VAL A 843 48.39 85.59 11.34
CA VAL A 843 47.32 86.63 11.23
C VAL A 843 47.63 87.78 10.22
N PRO A 844 46.70 88.64 9.71
CA PRO A 844 45.21 88.68 9.66
C PRO A 844 44.55 89.01 8.29
N GLN A 845 43.22 88.78 8.24
CA GLN A 845 42.14 89.59 7.63
C GLN A 845 42.06 89.84 6.10
N THR A 846 40.79 89.94 5.68
CA THR A 846 40.21 90.57 4.46
C THR A 846 40.28 89.81 3.14
N VAL A 847 39.32 88.90 2.86
CA VAL A 847 38.86 88.64 1.47
C VAL A 847 37.37 88.25 1.33
N GLU A 848 36.52 88.50 2.33
CA GLU A 848 35.08 88.74 2.03
C GLU A 848 34.88 90.02 1.19
N GLN A 849 35.96 90.79 0.98
CA GLN A 849 36.02 91.98 0.13
C GLN A 849 36.42 91.76 -1.34
N LEU A 850 36.97 90.59 -1.77
CA LEU A 850 37.27 90.39 -3.21
C LEU A 850 36.17 89.70 -4.02
N ILE A 851 35.13 89.16 -3.38
CA ILE A 851 33.94 88.70 -4.12
C ILE A 851 33.11 89.89 -4.66
N LYS A 852 33.39 91.12 -4.19
CA LYS A 852 32.76 92.35 -4.68
C LYS A 852 33.49 93.03 -5.86
N ALA A 853 34.57 92.47 -6.40
CA ALA A 853 35.33 93.11 -7.50
C ALA A 853 35.87 92.14 -8.55
N LYS A 854 35.00 91.36 -9.21
CA LYS A 854 35.11 90.89 -10.62
C LYS A 854 34.00 89.86 -10.91
N LYS A 855 32.75 90.29 -11.05
CA LYS A 855 32.18 90.48 -12.40
C LYS A 855 32.96 91.52 -13.21
N ARG A 856 33.71 91.06 -14.21
CA ARG A 856 33.95 91.67 -15.54
C ARG A 856 35.26 91.15 -16.15
N SER A 857 35.15 90.01 -16.82
CA SER A 857 35.65 89.78 -18.18
C SER A 857 34.98 88.52 -18.69
#